data_AF-A0A8H6G9L0-F1
#
_entry.id   AF-A0A8H6G9L0-F1
#
_cell.length_a   1.000
_cell.length_b   1.000
_cell.length_c   1.000
_cell.angle_alpha   90.00
_cell.angle_beta   90.00
_cell.angle_gamma   90.00
#
_symmetry.space_group_name_H-M   'P 1'
#
loop_
_entity.id
_entity.type
_entity.pdbx_description
1 polymer ?
#
loop_
_entity_poly.entity_id
_entity_poly.type
_entity_poly.pdbx_seq_one_letter_code
_entity_poly.pdbx_strand_id
1 'polypeptide(L)'
;MVPAPIDPSIKDVAEPIKDTLKIPDPAKQRLDKSGIDLSKGYPYRPSRPLYLDDVYKIRDKPRDHIDAGARADKSKKSLLSAATKVTDLTAYIGTEIEGLQLKDLTNQQRDELALLIAERSVVFFRDQDLSPQQQKELGEWYGEVEVHPQVPHVPGVPGVSVLWPDLMATERPASFRQPGGASRWHTDLVHEKQPAGITHLHNDTIPSVGGDTLWASGYAAYEKLSPEFRKIIDGREAVYRSAHPYLDRDHPEQGPKYIERIHPIVRVHPATGWKALWVNRAMTDRIVGLDRAESDVILNYLYDVYEQNVDIQVRFKWTPRTSALWDNRITIHNASWDYSGREPRHGTRVTSLAEKPYFDASAPTRREALGLLGDSEKKELEALNNVSSIEHAIYAILEMTADVKEPVLDTELGVLNSTPPDPYLVAFNELDSDNPKNWPEKRKWAVTNVLSITGFNRILVSTVMAPALSVIAKDLDMTATQSVMALSIYLLATAFGPLVIGPLSEVYGRKAILHVSNIWFLVWNLACGFANSKEMLIGTRFLAGFGASAVYALGGGVLGDIWRPDQRGKSLGWYSVIPLIGAATGPVIGGFMTDRISWRWMFWSTSMFQVAMAAISFTTFRETYAPAILKRRAKKLRKETGQPYYTYAERTQEGHTLRKVLTQAMTRPLRLLAFHPIIQVAAVISAIGYGLLYIVLSSFAEVWAQHYGQSVEISGLHYISCALGELAGSQLGAPLMDYWFRRTERRNGQHLPENRVPLMAMGAFIAPIGFIVYGWCAEFRVHWAWVDVAMFITMFGMQISGMPLQAYLIDAYPDHTSSAIAAQQFPRSLAAFLFPLFTPKMYAALGYGWGNSAMAFAELALELAAPLLLWKVGASLRARATSSL
;
A
#
# COMPACT_ATOMS: atom_id res chain seq x y z
N MET A 1 -1.14 0.14 -48.96
CA MET A 1 -1.08 1.56 -49.33
C MET A 1 0.24 2.07 -48.77
N VAL A 2 0.98 2.93 -49.48
CA VAL A 2 2.23 3.48 -48.90
C VAL A 2 1.82 4.43 -47.77
N PRO A 3 2.31 4.23 -46.53
CA PRO A 3 2.03 5.16 -45.45
C PRO A 3 2.60 6.54 -45.79
N ALA A 4 1.91 7.57 -45.34
CA ALA A 4 2.35 8.95 -45.49
C ALA A 4 1.96 9.73 -44.22
N PRO A 5 2.68 10.80 -43.86
CA PRO A 5 2.23 11.70 -42.81
C PRO A 5 0.87 12.32 -43.17
N ILE A 6 0.03 12.53 -42.15
CA ILE A 6 -1.27 13.21 -42.34
C ILE A 6 -1.09 14.67 -42.73
N ASP A 7 -0.02 15.32 -42.26
CA ASP A 7 0.39 16.64 -42.73
C ASP A 7 1.69 16.52 -43.53
N PRO A 8 1.68 16.81 -44.84
CA PRO A 8 2.86 16.70 -45.69
C PRO A 8 4.07 17.56 -45.25
N SER A 9 3.86 18.55 -44.38
CA SER A 9 4.95 19.35 -43.83
C SER A 9 5.79 18.61 -42.78
N ILE A 10 5.26 17.52 -42.19
CA ILE A 10 5.97 16.69 -41.21
C ILE A 10 6.87 15.69 -41.95
N LYS A 11 8.18 15.91 -41.87
CA LYS A 11 9.18 15.06 -42.54
C LYS A 11 9.72 13.95 -41.65
N ASP A 12 9.83 14.22 -40.35
CA ASP A 12 10.39 13.30 -39.37
C ASP A 12 9.32 12.35 -38.84
N VAL A 13 9.18 11.22 -39.52
CA VAL A 13 8.14 10.23 -39.23
C VAL A 13 8.71 8.84 -39.00
N ALA A 14 7.94 8.02 -38.28
CA ALA A 14 8.14 6.58 -38.24
C ALA A 14 7.03 5.86 -39.00
N GLU A 15 7.45 4.90 -39.82
CA GLU A 15 6.54 4.08 -40.62
C GLU A 15 5.81 3.05 -39.73
N PRO A 16 4.50 2.83 -39.96
CA PRO A 16 3.76 1.77 -39.28
C PRO A 16 4.21 0.39 -39.77
N ILE A 17 4.04 -0.62 -38.91
CA ILE A 17 4.28 -2.02 -39.30
C ILE A 17 3.21 -2.43 -40.32
N LYS A 18 3.64 -3.14 -41.38
CA LYS A 18 2.71 -3.68 -42.38
C LYS A 18 1.94 -4.87 -41.82
N ASP A 19 0.62 -4.78 -41.87
CA ASP A 19 -0.26 -5.80 -41.30
C ASP A 19 -0.63 -6.89 -42.31
N THR A 20 -0.86 -8.11 -41.81
CA THR A 20 -1.30 -9.29 -42.59
C THR A 20 -2.62 -9.89 -42.08
N LEU A 21 -3.35 -9.14 -41.25
CA LEU A 21 -4.55 -9.62 -40.56
C LEU A 21 -5.76 -9.73 -41.50
N LYS A 22 -6.56 -10.79 -41.31
CA LYS A 22 -7.85 -10.96 -41.99
C LYS A 22 -8.89 -10.05 -41.35
N ILE A 23 -9.52 -9.18 -42.14
CA ILE A 23 -10.66 -8.36 -41.69
C ILE A 23 -11.81 -9.28 -41.28
N PRO A 24 -12.44 -9.08 -40.11
CA PRO A 24 -13.62 -9.85 -39.72
C PRO A 24 -14.76 -9.71 -40.74
N ASP A 25 -15.45 -10.82 -41.03
CA ASP A 25 -16.41 -10.89 -42.14
C ASP A 25 -17.54 -9.83 -42.05
N PRO A 26 -18.16 -9.54 -40.88
CA PRO A 26 -19.17 -8.48 -40.77
C PRO A 26 -18.63 -7.09 -41.09
N ALA A 27 -17.42 -6.78 -40.61
CA ALA A 27 -16.76 -5.50 -40.90
C ALA A 27 -16.44 -5.39 -42.40
N LYS A 28 -15.92 -6.46 -42.99
CA LYS A 28 -15.63 -6.51 -44.43
C LYS A 28 -16.89 -6.29 -45.27
N GLN A 29 -18.01 -6.95 -44.93
CA GLN A 29 -19.29 -6.78 -45.62
C GLN A 29 -19.77 -5.32 -45.60
N ARG A 30 -19.65 -4.63 -44.45
CA ARG A 30 -20.01 -3.22 -44.34
C ARG A 30 -19.11 -2.32 -45.19
N LEU A 31 -17.79 -2.56 -45.17
CA LEU A 31 -16.82 -1.80 -45.96
C LEU A 31 -17.05 -1.99 -47.47
N ASP A 32 -17.25 -3.23 -47.92
CA ASP A 32 -17.54 -3.56 -49.31
C ASP A 32 -18.87 -2.92 -49.76
N LYS A 33 -19.94 -3.04 -48.96
CA LYS A 33 -21.24 -2.40 -49.21
C LYS A 33 -21.12 -0.87 -49.31
N SER A 34 -20.17 -0.29 -48.58
CA SER A 34 -19.93 1.17 -48.55
C SER A 34 -18.96 1.66 -49.63
N GLY A 35 -18.52 0.78 -50.54
CA GLY A 35 -17.63 1.13 -51.64
C GLY A 35 -16.21 1.50 -51.21
N ILE A 36 -15.73 0.99 -50.06
CA ILE A 36 -14.35 1.23 -49.61
C ILE A 36 -13.38 0.37 -50.43
N ASP A 37 -12.37 0.99 -51.05
CA ASP A 37 -11.32 0.28 -51.78
C ASP A 37 -10.35 -0.44 -50.83
N LEU A 38 -10.51 -1.75 -50.70
CA LEU A 38 -9.65 -2.63 -49.89
C LEU A 38 -8.48 -3.23 -50.68
N SER A 39 -8.36 -2.97 -52.00
CA SER A 39 -7.33 -3.59 -52.86
C SER A 39 -5.90 -3.24 -52.44
N LYS A 40 -5.73 -2.08 -51.79
CA LYS A 40 -4.45 -1.59 -51.27
C LYS A 40 -4.20 -2.00 -49.81
N GLY A 41 -5.05 -2.83 -49.21
CA GLY A 41 -4.96 -3.27 -47.81
C GLY A 41 -5.77 -2.42 -46.83
N TYR A 42 -5.93 -2.92 -45.61
CA TYR A 42 -6.73 -2.32 -44.55
C TYR A 42 -6.14 -2.63 -43.15
N PRO A 43 -6.22 -1.67 -42.20
CA PRO A 43 -6.64 -0.28 -42.36
C PRO A 43 -5.58 0.59 -43.06
N TYR A 44 -5.92 1.84 -43.39
CA TYR A 44 -4.88 2.82 -43.73
C TYR A 44 -4.19 3.28 -42.45
N ARG A 45 -2.86 3.28 -42.44
CA ARG A 45 -2.05 3.69 -41.29
C ARG A 45 -1.15 4.85 -41.70
N PRO A 46 -1.27 6.03 -41.07
CA PRO A 46 -0.39 7.16 -41.38
C PRO A 46 1.01 6.95 -40.79
N SER A 47 2.02 7.60 -41.38
CA SER A 47 3.36 7.67 -40.80
C SER A 47 3.31 8.57 -39.56
N ARG A 48 3.75 8.05 -38.40
CA ARG A 48 3.60 8.75 -37.12
C ARG A 48 4.65 9.86 -36.97
N PRO A 49 4.29 11.08 -36.56
CA PRO A 49 5.27 12.12 -36.23
C PRO A 49 6.18 11.67 -35.08
N LEU A 50 7.49 11.96 -35.17
CA LEU A 50 8.46 11.63 -34.13
C LEU A 50 8.58 12.71 -33.06
N TYR A 51 8.58 13.98 -33.45
CA TYR A 51 8.93 15.09 -32.57
C TYR A 51 7.72 15.88 -32.09
N LEU A 52 7.82 16.38 -30.86
CA LEU A 52 6.75 17.08 -30.16
C LEU A 52 6.36 18.41 -30.85
N ASP A 53 7.33 19.14 -31.37
CA ASP A 53 7.12 20.44 -32.03
C ASP A 53 6.27 20.32 -33.31
N ASP A 54 6.47 19.26 -34.09
CA ASP A 54 5.67 18.98 -35.28
C ASP A 54 4.21 18.69 -34.93
N VAL A 55 3.96 18.01 -33.81
CA VAL A 55 2.59 17.73 -33.39
C VAL A 55 1.90 18.97 -32.82
N TYR A 56 2.64 19.86 -32.16
CA TYR A 56 2.10 21.16 -31.77
C TYR A 56 1.64 22.00 -32.98
N LYS A 57 2.41 22.03 -34.08
CA LYS A 57 2.04 22.78 -35.31
C LYS A 57 0.68 22.37 -35.88
N ILE A 58 0.32 21.08 -35.79
CA ILE A 58 -0.95 20.58 -36.32
C ILE A 58 -2.11 20.70 -35.30
N ARG A 59 -1.84 20.67 -33.99
CA ARG A 59 -2.86 20.67 -32.93
C ARG A 59 -3.12 22.04 -32.26
N ASP A 60 -2.34 23.08 -32.55
CA ASP A 60 -2.52 24.42 -31.91
C ASP A 60 -3.51 25.38 -32.60
N LYS A 61 -4.05 24.97 -33.76
CA LYS A 61 -4.97 25.79 -34.55
C LYS A 61 -6.28 26.01 -33.77
N PRO A 62 -6.69 27.27 -33.50
CA PRO A 62 -8.01 27.58 -32.97
C PRO A 62 -9.09 27.32 -34.03
N ARG A 63 -10.29 26.98 -33.58
CA ARG A 63 -11.43 26.60 -34.40
C ARG A 63 -12.70 27.25 -33.88
N ASP A 64 -13.56 27.68 -34.80
CA ASP A 64 -14.92 28.08 -34.44
C ASP A 64 -15.76 26.83 -34.19
N HIS A 65 -16.49 26.81 -33.07
CA HIS A 65 -17.35 25.68 -32.71
C HIS A 65 -18.71 26.20 -32.23
N ILE A 66 -19.78 25.68 -32.83
CA ILE A 66 -21.16 25.95 -32.43
C ILE A 66 -21.77 24.62 -31.98
N ASP A 67 -22.08 24.51 -30.69
CA ASP A 67 -22.61 23.29 -30.09
C ASP A 67 -23.99 22.93 -30.68
N ALA A 68 -24.11 21.72 -31.23
CA ALA A 68 -25.34 21.22 -31.83
C ALA A 68 -26.50 21.09 -30.83
N GLY A 69 -26.22 20.69 -29.59
CA GLY A 69 -27.21 20.62 -28.53
C GLY A 69 -27.70 21.99 -28.08
N ALA A 70 -26.91 23.05 -28.27
CA ALA A 70 -27.34 24.42 -28.01
C ALA A 70 -28.35 24.94 -29.06
N ARG A 71 -28.32 24.41 -30.29
CA ARG A 71 -29.28 24.73 -31.37
C ARG A 71 -30.60 23.96 -31.27
N ALA A 72 -30.61 22.87 -30.51
CA ALA A 72 -31.71 21.92 -30.43
C ALA A 72 -32.99 22.51 -29.81
N ASP A 73 -34.14 21.99 -30.24
CA ASP A 73 -35.38 22.14 -29.49
C ASP A 73 -35.24 21.41 -28.13
N LYS A 74 -35.41 22.16 -27.04
CA LYS A 74 -35.25 21.64 -25.66
C LYS A 74 -36.19 20.46 -25.36
N SER A 75 -37.36 20.41 -26.01
CA SER A 75 -38.33 19.31 -25.85
C SER A 75 -37.88 18.01 -26.52
N LYS A 76 -36.94 18.07 -27.47
CA LYS A 76 -36.45 16.92 -28.27
C LYS A 76 -37.58 16.14 -28.95
N LYS A 77 -38.70 16.81 -29.26
CA LYS A 77 -39.92 16.17 -29.73
C LYS A 77 -39.75 15.50 -31.09
N SER A 78 -38.98 16.09 -32.01
CA SER A 78 -38.77 15.55 -33.36
C SER A 78 -38.03 14.20 -33.33
N LEU A 79 -37.06 14.07 -32.42
CA LEU A 79 -36.30 12.84 -32.20
C LEU A 79 -37.12 11.81 -31.42
N LEU A 80 -37.65 12.19 -30.25
CA LEU A 80 -38.28 11.24 -29.32
C LEU A 80 -39.60 10.68 -29.86
N SER A 81 -40.35 11.46 -30.65
CA SER A 81 -41.60 10.99 -31.27
C SER A 81 -41.38 10.05 -32.46
N ALA A 82 -40.19 10.10 -33.07
CA ALA A 82 -39.83 9.22 -34.19
C ALA A 82 -39.23 7.89 -33.72
N ALA A 83 -38.82 7.79 -32.45
CA ALA A 83 -38.38 6.55 -31.85
C ALA A 83 -39.55 5.61 -31.56
N THR A 84 -39.37 4.31 -31.80
CA THR A 84 -40.38 3.31 -31.41
C THR A 84 -40.36 3.07 -29.91
N LYS A 85 -39.20 3.21 -29.27
CA LYS A 85 -39.01 3.07 -27.82
C LYS A 85 -37.76 3.82 -27.37
N VAL A 86 -37.85 4.42 -26.19
CA VAL A 86 -36.74 5.11 -25.52
C VAL A 86 -36.62 4.54 -24.13
N THR A 87 -35.43 4.04 -23.77
CA THR A 87 -35.19 3.38 -22.47
C THR A 87 -33.96 3.99 -21.81
N ASP A 88 -34.14 4.62 -20.65
CA ASP A 88 -33.01 4.99 -19.82
C ASP A 88 -32.41 3.74 -19.17
N LEU A 89 -31.10 3.52 -19.39
CA LEU A 89 -30.42 2.31 -18.93
C LEU A 89 -30.07 2.39 -17.44
N THR A 90 -29.81 3.61 -16.94
CA THR A 90 -29.60 3.90 -15.52
C THR A 90 -30.20 5.25 -15.16
N ALA A 91 -30.31 5.55 -13.87
CA ALA A 91 -30.85 6.82 -13.40
C ALA A 91 -30.05 8.03 -13.91
N TYR A 92 -28.72 7.94 -13.91
CA TYR A 92 -27.85 9.10 -14.10
C TYR A 92 -27.13 9.17 -15.45
N ILE A 93 -27.12 8.09 -16.22
CA ILE A 93 -26.40 8.00 -17.49
C ILE A 93 -26.99 6.94 -18.41
N GLY A 94 -26.94 7.19 -19.73
CA GLY A 94 -27.27 6.19 -20.73
C GLY A 94 -28.74 6.15 -21.09
N THR A 95 -28.99 6.23 -22.39
CA THR A 95 -30.33 6.05 -22.99
C THR A 95 -30.19 5.20 -24.25
N GLU A 96 -31.02 4.17 -24.41
CA GLU A 96 -31.12 3.36 -25.62
C GLU A 96 -32.35 3.81 -26.41
N ILE A 97 -32.17 4.07 -27.71
CA ILE A 97 -33.23 4.44 -28.65
C ILE A 97 -33.40 3.33 -29.68
N GLU A 98 -34.65 2.89 -29.84
CA GLU A 98 -35.05 1.89 -30.81
C GLU A 98 -35.88 2.55 -31.94
N GLY A 99 -35.82 1.96 -33.14
CA GLY A 99 -36.66 2.35 -34.27
C GLY A 99 -36.12 3.47 -35.17
N LEU A 100 -34.93 4.00 -34.88
CA LEU A 100 -34.28 5.03 -35.69
C LEU A 100 -32.98 4.54 -36.34
N GLN A 101 -32.68 5.06 -37.52
CA GLN A 101 -31.41 4.89 -38.22
C GLN A 101 -30.66 6.21 -38.23
N LEU A 102 -29.42 6.22 -37.74
CA LEU A 102 -28.61 7.43 -37.62
C LEU A 102 -28.37 8.15 -38.96
N LYS A 103 -28.30 7.39 -40.06
CA LYS A 103 -28.16 7.95 -41.43
C LYS A 103 -29.38 8.75 -41.90
N ASP A 104 -30.55 8.48 -41.35
CA ASP A 104 -31.83 9.02 -41.82
C ASP A 104 -32.32 10.18 -40.94
N LEU A 105 -31.53 10.59 -39.94
CA LEU A 105 -31.89 11.70 -39.05
C LEU A 105 -31.90 13.02 -39.82
N THR A 106 -33.00 13.76 -39.69
CA THR A 106 -33.10 15.15 -40.13
C THR A 106 -32.16 16.05 -39.33
N ASN A 107 -31.82 17.22 -39.87
CA ASN A 107 -30.97 18.20 -39.18
C ASN A 107 -31.47 18.56 -37.77
N GLN A 108 -32.79 18.73 -37.61
CA GLN A 108 -33.39 18.98 -36.30
C GLN A 108 -33.18 17.79 -35.35
N GLN A 109 -33.40 16.56 -35.81
CA GLN A 109 -33.18 15.36 -35.00
C GLN A 109 -31.70 15.16 -34.65
N ARG A 110 -30.77 15.55 -35.52
CA ARG A 110 -29.33 15.54 -35.23
C ARG A 110 -29.00 16.49 -34.08
N ASP A 111 -29.52 17.72 -34.10
CA ASP A 111 -29.35 18.69 -33.00
C ASP A 111 -30.01 18.19 -31.70
N GLU A 112 -31.24 17.69 -31.76
CA GLU A 112 -31.95 17.10 -30.60
C GLU A 112 -31.22 15.87 -30.04
N LEU A 113 -30.58 15.06 -30.88
CA LEU A 113 -29.74 13.95 -30.45
C LEU A 113 -28.50 14.45 -29.73
N ALA A 114 -27.84 15.50 -30.23
CA ALA A 114 -26.72 16.12 -29.54
C ALA A 114 -27.13 16.64 -28.15
N LEU A 115 -28.29 17.27 -28.02
CA LEU A 115 -28.82 17.68 -26.72
C LEU A 115 -29.12 16.49 -25.80
N LEU A 116 -29.72 15.42 -26.32
CA LEU A 116 -29.98 14.22 -25.53
C LEU A 116 -28.68 13.58 -25.03
N ILE A 117 -27.64 13.51 -25.89
CA ILE A 117 -26.31 13.04 -25.48
C ILE A 117 -25.73 13.98 -24.42
N ALA A 118 -25.86 15.29 -24.58
CA ALA A 118 -25.39 16.26 -23.58
C ALA A 118 -26.13 16.17 -22.23
N GLU A 119 -27.38 15.71 -22.20
CA GLU A 119 -28.16 15.52 -20.97
C GLU A 119 -27.94 14.14 -20.32
N ARG A 120 -27.83 13.09 -21.14
CA ARG A 120 -27.76 11.68 -20.73
C ARG A 120 -26.36 11.07 -20.81
N SER A 121 -25.40 11.88 -21.23
CA SER A 121 -23.97 11.60 -21.39
C SER A 121 -23.60 10.56 -22.47
N VAL A 122 -24.42 9.53 -22.70
CA VAL A 122 -24.26 8.55 -23.78
C VAL A 122 -25.61 8.03 -24.27
N VAL A 123 -25.75 7.84 -25.59
CA VAL A 123 -26.95 7.30 -26.25
C VAL A 123 -26.57 6.13 -27.16
N PHE A 124 -27.38 5.07 -27.13
CA PHE A 124 -27.15 3.81 -27.84
C PHE A 124 -28.22 3.53 -28.89
N PHE A 125 -27.80 2.96 -30.02
CA PHE A 125 -28.66 2.54 -31.12
C PHE A 125 -28.23 1.17 -31.63
N ARG A 126 -29.11 0.18 -31.55
CA ARG A 126 -28.86 -1.16 -32.12
C ARG A 126 -29.22 -1.21 -33.60
N ASP A 127 -28.71 -2.23 -34.28
CA ASP A 127 -29.06 -2.56 -35.67
C ASP A 127 -28.96 -1.39 -36.66
N GLN A 128 -27.84 -0.68 -36.61
CA GLN A 128 -27.58 0.47 -37.46
C GLN A 128 -26.98 0.04 -38.81
N ASP A 129 -27.57 0.49 -39.91
CA ASP A 129 -27.07 0.31 -41.28
C ASP A 129 -26.44 1.62 -41.78
N LEU A 130 -25.21 1.88 -41.34
CA LEU A 130 -24.51 3.16 -41.50
C LEU A 130 -23.13 2.97 -42.14
N SER A 131 -22.82 3.65 -43.25
CA SER A 131 -21.47 3.58 -43.85
C SER A 131 -20.43 4.38 -43.05
N PRO A 132 -19.12 4.10 -43.20
CA PRO A 132 -18.05 4.95 -42.64
C PRO A 132 -18.19 6.43 -43.05
N GLN A 133 -18.61 6.70 -44.28
CA GLN A 133 -18.80 8.06 -44.80
C GLN A 133 -19.97 8.77 -44.12
N GLN A 134 -21.10 8.08 -43.92
CA GLN A 134 -22.24 8.63 -43.19
C GLN A 134 -21.93 8.83 -41.70
N GLN A 135 -21.12 7.93 -41.11
CA GLN A 135 -20.61 8.11 -39.76
C GLN A 135 -19.76 9.39 -39.64
N LYS A 136 -18.92 9.67 -40.64
CA LYS A 136 -18.15 10.91 -40.73
C LYS A 136 -19.04 12.13 -40.89
N GLU A 137 -20.02 12.09 -41.79
CA GLU A 137 -20.98 13.19 -42.01
C GLU A 137 -21.70 13.58 -40.72
N LEU A 138 -22.13 12.59 -39.93
CA LEU A 138 -22.75 12.85 -38.63
C LEU A 138 -21.77 13.48 -37.63
N GLY A 139 -20.51 13.05 -37.64
CA GLY A 139 -19.45 13.69 -36.85
C GLY A 139 -19.22 15.15 -37.27
N GLU A 140 -19.17 15.42 -38.58
CA GLU A 140 -19.01 16.78 -39.14
C GLU A 140 -20.17 17.70 -38.76
N TRP A 141 -21.38 17.16 -38.58
CA TRP A 141 -22.53 17.92 -38.06
C TRP A 141 -22.32 18.40 -36.62
N TYR A 142 -21.65 17.61 -35.78
CA TYR A 142 -21.39 17.94 -34.38
C TYR A 142 -20.14 18.80 -34.17
N GLY A 143 -19.19 18.79 -35.10
CA GLY A 143 -17.97 19.59 -35.04
C GLY A 143 -16.92 19.14 -36.04
N GLU A 144 -15.77 19.80 -36.07
CA GLU A 144 -14.64 19.38 -36.92
C GLU A 144 -14.19 17.97 -36.50
N VAL A 145 -14.21 17.02 -37.45
CA VAL A 145 -13.81 15.64 -37.17
C VAL A 145 -12.30 15.56 -36.98
N GLU A 146 -11.86 14.96 -35.87
CA GLU A 146 -10.45 14.76 -35.60
C GLU A 146 -9.84 13.75 -36.57
N VAL A 147 -8.69 14.11 -37.15
CA VAL A 147 -7.89 13.24 -38.00
C VAL A 147 -6.60 12.92 -37.26
N HIS A 148 -6.61 11.80 -36.53
CA HIS A 148 -5.51 11.45 -35.64
C HIS A 148 -4.20 11.15 -36.40
N PRO A 149 -3.06 11.81 -36.08
CA PRO A 149 -1.79 11.66 -36.80
C PRO A 149 -1.15 10.27 -36.72
N GLN A 150 -1.67 9.38 -35.87
CA GLN A 150 -1.05 8.08 -35.55
C GLN A 150 -2.03 6.90 -35.44
N VAL A 151 -3.34 7.14 -35.53
CA VAL A 151 -4.34 6.06 -35.37
C VAL A 151 -4.71 5.54 -36.77
N PRO A 152 -4.94 4.22 -36.94
CA PRO A 152 -5.39 3.69 -38.23
C PRO A 152 -6.77 4.21 -38.61
N HIS A 153 -6.98 4.56 -39.88
CA HIS A 153 -8.25 5.08 -40.40
C HIS A 153 -8.80 4.19 -41.53
N VAL A 154 -10.10 4.33 -41.82
CA VAL A 154 -10.72 3.71 -42.99
C VAL A 154 -10.11 4.31 -44.27
N PRO A 155 -9.60 3.51 -45.22
CA PRO A 155 -9.02 4.00 -46.46
C PRO A 155 -9.99 4.94 -47.22
N GLY A 156 -9.49 6.10 -47.63
CA GLY A 156 -10.27 7.09 -48.38
C GLY A 156 -11.26 7.92 -47.54
N VAL A 157 -11.37 7.68 -46.23
CA VAL A 157 -12.30 8.39 -45.34
C VAL A 157 -11.56 8.89 -44.08
N PRO A 158 -10.70 9.92 -44.21
CA PRO A 158 -9.90 10.42 -43.09
C PRO A 158 -10.78 10.88 -41.92
N GLY A 159 -10.35 10.60 -40.69
CA GLY A 159 -11.12 10.91 -39.47
C GLY A 159 -12.06 9.79 -39.01
N VAL A 160 -12.27 8.76 -39.82
CA VAL A 160 -12.91 7.51 -39.37
C VAL A 160 -11.84 6.56 -38.86
N SER A 161 -11.56 6.63 -37.56
CA SER A 161 -10.59 5.77 -36.89
C SER A 161 -11.07 4.32 -36.83
N VAL A 162 -10.16 3.37 -36.94
CA VAL A 162 -10.42 1.93 -36.83
C VAL A 162 -10.01 1.46 -35.44
N LEU A 163 -10.97 0.90 -34.70
CA LEU A 163 -10.73 0.25 -33.42
C LEU A 163 -10.73 -1.26 -33.62
N TRP A 164 -9.53 -1.84 -33.66
CA TRP A 164 -9.33 -3.26 -33.91
C TRP A 164 -8.28 -3.81 -32.92
N PRO A 165 -8.70 -4.45 -31.82
CA PRO A 165 -7.78 -4.95 -30.80
C PRO A 165 -6.76 -5.96 -31.31
N ASP A 166 -7.10 -6.80 -32.29
CA ASP A 166 -6.15 -7.75 -32.90
C ASP A 166 -5.01 -7.01 -33.63
N LEU A 167 -5.34 -5.90 -34.28
CA LEU A 167 -4.34 -5.00 -34.88
C LEU A 167 -3.47 -4.35 -33.81
N MET A 168 -4.03 -3.87 -32.71
CA MET A 168 -3.25 -3.29 -31.62
C MET A 168 -2.31 -4.34 -30.98
N ALA A 169 -2.74 -5.61 -30.93
CA ALA A 169 -1.98 -6.70 -30.36
C ALA A 169 -0.73 -7.09 -31.18
N THR A 170 -0.64 -6.71 -32.47
CA THR A 170 0.57 -6.94 -33.28
C THR A 170 1.76 -6.09 -32.81
N GLU A 171 1.49 -4.95 -32.19
CA GLU A 171 2.51 -4.04 -31.65
C GLU A 171 2.66 -4.17 -30.14
N ARG A 172 1.54 -4.31 -29.42
CA ARG A 172 1.51 -4.41 -27.96
C ARG A 172 0.61 -5.57 -27.55
N PRO A 173 1.18 -6.77 -27.30
CA PRO A 173 0.38 -7.94 -26.98
C PRO A 173 -0.39 -7.73 -25.67
N ALA A 174 -1.69 -8.03 -25.73
CA ALA A 174 -2.57 -8.01 -24.57
C ALA A 174 -2.49 -9.34 -23.81
N SER A 175 -2.68 -9.31 -22.49
CA SER A 175 -2.78 -10.50 -21.65
C SER A 175 -3.77 -10.29 -20.52
N PHE A 176 -4.16 -11.38 -19.84
CA PHE A 176 -5.06 -11.31 -18.69
C PHE A 176 -4.59 -10.31 -17.61
N ARG A 177 -3.27 -10.19 -17.39
CA ARG A 177 -2.70 -9.26 -16.39
C ARG A 177 -2.39 -7.87 -16.96
N GLN A 178 -2.35 -7.73 -18.27
CA GLN A 178 -2.09 -6.48 -18.98
C GLN A 178 -3.10 -6.37 -20.12
N PRO A 179 -4.37 -6.05 -19.81
CA PRO A 179 -5.40 -5.95 -20.83
C PRO A 179 -5.02 -4.86 -21.84
N GLY A 180 -5.18 -5.18 -23.12
CA GLY A 180 -4.84 -4.27 -24.22
C GLY A 180 -5.92 -3.20 -24.44
N GLY A 181 -5.66 -2.32 -25.41
CA GLY A 181 -6.62 -1.30 -25.81
C GLY A 181 -6.89 -0.24 -24.75
N ALA A 182 -8.09 0.35 -24.79
CA ALA A 182 -8.50 1.46 -23.95
C ALA A 182 -9.12 1.00 -22.61
N SER A 183 -8.48 0.02 -21.97
CA SER A 183 -8.94 -0.66 -20.74
C SER A 183 -8.71 0.13 -19.45
N ARG A 184 -8.21 1.37 -19.54
CA ARG A 184 -8.08 2.30 -18.40
C ARG A 184 -9.18 3.36 -18.52
N TRP A 185 -9.70 3.84 -17.40
CA TRP A 185 -10.69 4.92 -17.41
C TRP A 185 -10.10 6.22 -17.96
N HIS A 186 -10.72 6.78 -18.99
CA HIS A 186 -10.23 7.97 -19.68
C HIS A 186 -11.34 8.74 -20.39
N THR A 187 -11.03 9.96 -20.81
CA THR A 187 -11.79 10.68 -21.81
C THR A 187 -10.88 11.03 -22.99
N ASP A 188 -11.41 10.98 -24.20
CA ASP A 188 -10.61 11.08 -25.42
C ASP A 188 -10.03 12.49 -25.61
N LEU A 189 -8.81 12.57 -26.15
CA LEU A 189 -8.18 13.80 -26.66
C LEU A 189 -8.14 15.00 -25.68
N VAL A 190 -7.95 14.76 -24.37
CA VAL A 190 -7.87 15.84 -23.36
C VAL A 190 -6.69 16.82 -23.52
N HIS A 191 -5.70 16.45 -24.33
CA HIS A 191 -4.51 17.26 -24.61
C HIS A 191 -4.70 18.20 -25.80
N GLU A 192 -5.88 18.20 -26.40
CA GLU A 192 -6.22 19.12 -27.48
C GLU A 192 -6.54 20.50 -26.93
N LYS A 193 -6.19 21.54 -27.69
CA LYS A 193 -6.56 22.92 -27.33
C LYS A 193 -8.09 23.08 -27.28
N GLN A 194 -8.77 22.37 -28.17
CA GLN A 194 -10.21 22.21 -28.26
C GLN A 194 -10.52 20.70 -28.23
N PRO A 195 -10.78 20.13 -27.04
CA PRO A 195 -10.91 18.69 -26.81
C PRO A 195 -12.05 18.01 -27.57
N ALA A 196 -12.08 16.68 -27.48
CA ALA A 196 -13.17 15.88 -28.01
C ALA A 196 -14.52 16.29 -27.38
N GLY A 197 -15.53 16.41 -28.24
CA GLY A 197 -16.94 16.47 -27.89
C GLY A 197 -17.59 15.11 -28.09
N ILE A 198 -18.60 15.08 -28.96
CA ILE A 198 -19.33 13.85 -29.28
C ILE A 198 -18.42 12.88 -30.04
N THR A 199 -18.28 11.68 -29.50
CA THR A 199 -17.66 10.55 -30.18
C THR A 199 -18.71 9.52 -30.51
N HIS A 200 -18.67 9.04 -31.75
CA HIS A 200 -19.50 7.97 -32.28
C HIS A 200 -18.65 6.73 -32.52
N LEU A 201 -18.87 5.68 -31.72
CA LEU A 201 -18.33 4.33 -31.96
C LEU A 201 -19.40 3.43 -32.57
N HIS A 202 -19.08 2.78 -33.68
CA HIS A 202 -19.90 1.74 -34.29
C HIS A 202 -19.13 0.42 -34.34
N ASN A 203 -19.65 -0.63 -33.71
CA ASN A 203 -19.01 -1.95 -33.70
C ASN A 203 -19.72 -2.92 -34.65
N ASP A 204 -18.97 -3.41 -35.64
CA ASP A 204 -19.44 -4.37 -36.65
C ASP A 204 -19.33 -5.81 -36.15
N THR A 205 -18.22 -6.10 -35.48
CA THR A 205 -17.89 -7.42 -34.95
C THR A 205 -17.61 -7.29 -33.47
N ILE A 206 -18.30 -8.10 -32.67
CA ILE A 206 -18.15 -8.13 -31.22
C ILE A 206 -18.02 -9.59 -30.75
N PRO A 207 -17.26 -9.84 -29.67
CA PRO A 207 -17.16 -11.17 -29.09
C PRO A 207 -18.51 -11.61 -28.52
N SER A 208 -18.79 -12.91 -28.56
CA SER A 208 -20.03 -13.50 -28.05
C SER A 208 -20.19 -13.30 -26.53
N VAL A 209 -19.08 -13.23 -25.80
CA VAL A 209 -19.00 -13.00 -24.36
C VAL A 209 -17.92 -11.97 -24.06
N GLY A 210 -18.26 -10.97 -23.24
CA GLY A 210 -17.35 -9.89 -22.86
C GLY A 210 -17.24 -8.81 -23.94
N GLY A 211 -16.20 -7.98 -23.87
CA GLY A 211 -15.98 -6.86 -24.78
C GLY A 211 -16.91 -5.68 -24.53
N ASP A 212 -17.48 -5.59 -23.32
CA ASP A 212 -18.36 -4.48 -22.95
C ASP A 212 -17.58 -3.16 -22.89
N THR A 213 -18.32 -2.04 -22.96
CA THR A 213 -17.77 -0.71 -22.68
C THR A 213 -18.54 -0.11 -21.52
N LEU A 214 -17.81 0.52 -20.60
CA LEU A 214 -18.35 1.20 -19.44
C LEU A 214 -18.19 2.72 -19.61
N TRP A 215 -19.18 3.48 -19.17
CA TRP A 215 -19.14 4.95 -19.10
C TRP A 215 -19.54 5.41 -17.69
N ALA A 216 -18.97 6.52 -17.24
CA ALA A 216 -19.30 7.18 -15.99
C ALA A 216 -19.67 8.66 -16.26
N SER A 217 -20.71 9.16 -15.57
CA SER A 217 -21.21 10.53 -15.75
C SER A 217 -20.38 11.56 -14.99
N GLY A 218 -19.85 12.57 -15.70
CA GLY A 218 -19.17 13.73 -15.12
C GLY A 218 -20.09 14.66 -14.35
N TYR A 219 -21.37 14.76 -14.72
CA TYR A 219 -22.36 15.49 -13.92
C TYR A 219 -22.57 14.82 -12.57
N ALA A 220 -22.90 13.52 -12.59
CA ALA A 220 -23.18 12.80 -11.36
C ALA A 220 -21.93 12.67 -10.47
N ALA A 221 -20.74 12.55 -11.07
CA ALA A 221 -19.49 12.58 -10.33
C ALA A 221 -19.29 13.92 -9.60
N TYR A 222 -19.54 15.06 -10.27
CA TYR A 222 -19.50 16.37 -9.61
C TYR A 222 -20.56 16.51 -8.50
N GLU A 223 -21.77 16.03 -8.77
CA GLU A 223 -22.89 16.06 -7.82
C GLU A 223 -22.68 15.19 -6.58
N LYS A 224 -21.83 14.15 -6.66
CA LYS A 224 -21.45 13.33 -5.50
C LYS A 224 -20.47 14.02 -4.55
N LEU A 225 -19.75 15.02 -5.03
CA LEU A 225 -18.87 15.81 -4.18
C LEU A 225 -19.72 16.66 -3.23
N SER A 226 -19.28 16.81 -1.98
CA SER A 226 -19.95 17.77 -1.10
C SER A 226 -19.84 19.18 -1.66
N PRO A 227 -20.85 20.03 -1.44
CA PRO A 227 -20.79 21.43 -1.83
C PRO A 227 -19.52 22.15 -1.36
N GLU A 228 -19.00 21.79 -0.19
CA GLU A 228 -17.77 22.36 0.35
C GLU A 228 -16.51 21.90 -0.37
N PHE A 229 -16.42 20.62 -0.74
CA PHE A 229 -15.31 20.14 -1.57
C PHE A 229 -15.36 20.76 -2.98
N ARG A 230 -16.56 20.99 -3.52
CA ARG A 230 -16.73 21.69 -4.82
C ARG A 230 -16.05 23.06 -4.80
N LYS A 231 -16.11 23.82 -3.70
CA LYS A 231 -15.41 25.13 -3.57
C LYS A 231 -13.89 25.04 -3.72
N ILE A 232 -13.28 23.89 -3.41
CA ILE A 232 -11.82 23.71 -3.56
C ILE A 232 -11.44 23.57 -5.03
N ILE A 233 -12.24 22.83 -5.80
CA ILE A 233 -11.92 22.43 -7.18
C ILE A 233 -12.57 23.34 -8.23
N ASP A 234 -13.65 24.03 -7.88
CA ASP A 234 -14.31 25.01 -8.74
C ASP A 234 -13.32 26.12 -9.12
N GLY A 235 -13.20 26.38 -10.42
CA GLY A 235 -12.25 27.35 -10.96
C GLY A 235 -10.78 26.91 -10.96
N ARG A 236 -10.44 25.72 -10.46
CA ARG A 236 -9.08 25.16 -10.57
C ARG A 236 -8.86 24.56 -11.94
N GLU A 237 -7.61 24.65 -12.40
CA GLU A 237 -7.16 24.06 -13.65
C GLU A 237 -6.21 22.89 -13.40
N ALA A 238 -6.16 21.94 -14.32
CA ALA A 238 -5.21 20.85 -14.34
C ALA A 238 -4.47 20.79 -15.68
N VAL A 239 -3.28 20.21 -15.63
CA VAL A 239 -2.50 19.84 -16.81
C VAL A 239 -2.98 18.48 -17.31
N TYR A 240 -3.37 18.43 -18.56
CA TYR A 240 -3.78 17.23 -19.29
C TYR A 240 -2.73 16.91 -20.34
N ARG A 241 -2.39 15.63 -20.47
CA ARG A 241 -1.33 15.16 -21.36
C ARG A 241 -1.81 14.19 -22.44
N SER A 242 -1.09 14.11 -23.55
CA SER A 242 -1.38 13.13 -24.61
C SER A 242 -1.17 11.68 -24.13
N ALA A 243 -1.95 10.75 -24.67
CA ALA A 243 -1.73 9.32 -24.44
C ALA A 243 -0.44 8.81 -25.11
N HIS A 244 -0.10 9.39 -26.27
CA HIS A 244 1.08 9.03 -27.04
C HIS A 244 2.29 9.89 -26.64
N PRO A 245 3.48 9.28 -26.47
CA PRO A 245 4.73 10.00 -26.28
C PRO A 245 5.36 10.43 -27.61
N TYR A 246 6.17 11.48 -27.55
CA TYR A 246 6.98 12.05 -28.63
C TYR A 246 8.42 12.26 -28.16
N LEU A 247 9.32 12.60 -29.08
CA LEU A 247 10.70 12.98 -28.75
C LEU A 247 10.84 14.50 -28.71
N ASP A 248 11.80 14.95 -27.91
CA ASP A 248 12.35 16.30 -28.02
C ASP A 248 13.33 16.33 -29.21
N ARG A 249 13.22 17.35 -30.06
CA ARG A 249 14.05 17.47 -31.27
C ARG A 249 15.49 17.84 -30.95
N ASP A 250 15.68 18.71 -29.96
CA ASP A 250 16.99 19.22 -29.58
C ASP A 250 17.68 18.29 -28.57
N HIS A 251 16.87 17.54 -27.80
CA HIS A 251 17.35 16.64 -26.74
C HIS A 251 16.69 15.25 -26.77
N PRO A 252 16.82 14.48 -27.86
CA PRO A 252 16.15 13.18 -28.02
C PRO A 252 16.54 12.14 -26.95
N GLU A 253 17.68 12.31 -26.29
CA GLU A 253 18.18 11.47 -25.21
C GLU A 253 17.40 11.60 -23.90
N GLN A 254 16.61 12.66 -23.70
CA GLN A 254 15.86 12.91 -22.46
C GLN A 254 14.63 12.00 -22.29
N GLY A 255 14.36 11.14 -23.27
CA GLY A 255 13.23 10.22 -23.25
C GLY A 255 11.92 10.86 -23.69
N PRO A 256 10.78 10.19 -23.45
CA PRO A 256 9.49 10.58 -24.02
C PRO A 256 8.95 11.89 -23.42
N LYS A 257 8.48 12.77 -24.30
CA LYS A 257 7.70 13.98 -23.99
C LYS A 257 6.23 13.78 -24.39
N TYR A 258 5.35 14.61 -23.84
CA TYR A 258 3.91 14.56 -24.10
C TYR A 258 3.41 15.96 -24.46
N ILE A 259 2.33 16.02 -25.22
CA ILE A 259 1.61 17.29 -25.40
C ILE A 259 0.90 17.59 -24.08
N GLU A 260 1.21 18.72 -23.47
CA GLU A 260 0.51 19.22 -22.28
C GLU A 260 -0.41 20.40 -22.61
N ARG A 261 -1.60 20.41 -22.01
CA ARG A 261 -2.57 21.52 -22.02
C ARG A 261 -3.14 21.77 -20.64
N ILE A 262 -3.51 23.01 -20.38
CA ILE A 262 -4.18 23.41 -19.15
C ILE A 262 -5.66 23.62 -19.44
N HIS A 263 -6.51 22.93 -18.68
CA HIS A 263 -7.97 23.05 -18.75
C HIS A 263 -8.58 23.03 -17.34
N PRO A 264 -9.83 23.52 -17.17
CA PRO A 264 -10.53 23.42 -15.89
C PRO A 264 -10.81 21.98 -15.47
N ILE A 265 -10.67 21.71 -14.16
CA ILE A 265 -11.02 20.43 -13.52
C ILE A 265 -12.53 20.22 -13.51
N VAL A 266 -13.26 21.32 -13.28
CA VAL A 266 -14.71 21.40 -13.39
C VAL A 266 -15.01 22.31 -14.57
N ARG A 267 -15.87 21.86 -15.48
CA ARG A 267 -16.27 22.65 -16.65
C ARG A 267 -17.77 22.77 -16.75
N VAL A 268 -18.22 23.73 -17.56
CA VAL A 268 -19.64 23.91 -17.88
C VAL A 268 -19.89 23.45 -19.31
N HIS A 269 -20.95 22.68 -19.50
CA HIS A 269 -21.34 22.22 -20.82
C HIS A 269 -22.21 23.27 -21.54
N PRO A 270 -21.84 23.79 -22.73
CA PRO A 270 -22.55 24.87 -23.42
C PRO A 270 -24.05 24.62 -23.67
N ALA A 271 -24.42 23.41 -24.09
CA ALA A 271 -25.82 23.10 -24.41
C ALA A 271 -26.76 23.04 -23.20
N THR A 272 -26.27 22.51 -22.07
CA THR A 272 -27.08 22.27 -20.86
C THR A 272 -26.91 23.37 -19.83
N GLY A 273 -25.77 24.05 -19.83
CA GLY A 273 -25.38 25.03 -18.81
C GLY A 273 -24.97 24.37 -17.48
N TRP A 274 -24.75 23.05 -17.44
CA TRP A 274 -24.48 22.33 -16.19
C TRP A 274 -22.99 22.14 -15.92
N LYS A 275 -22.62 22.18 -14.63
CA LYS A 275 -21.27 21.84 -14.16
C LYS A 275 -21.02 20.34 -14.21
N ALA A 276 -19.87 19.94 -14.75
CA ALA A 276 -19.37 18.56 -14.77
C ALA A 276 -17.92 18.50 -14.30
N LEU A 277 -17.61 17.45 -13.54
CA LEU A 277 -16.22 17.07 -13.28
C LEU A 277 -15.62 16.58 -14.59
N TRP A 278 -14.34 16.88 -14.84
CA TRP A 278 -13.66 16.54 -16.08
C TRP A 278 -12.20 16.18 -15.86
N VAL A 279 -11.96 15.08 -15.15
CA VAL A 279 -10.61 14.54 -14.91
C VAL A 279 -10.57 13.03 -15.13
N ASN A 280 -9.40 12.48 -15.46
CA ASN A 280 -9.23 11.03 -15.57
C ASN A 280 -7.80 10.58 -15.25
N ARG A 281 -7.69 9.38 -14.68
CA ARG A 281 -6.43 8.81 -14.21
C ARG A 281 -5.41 8.58 -15.33
N ALA A 282 -5.86 8.36 -16.56
CA ALA A 282 -4.95 8.06 -17.67
C ALA A 282 -4.15 9.29 -18.14
N MET A 283 -4.78 10.47 -18.16
CA MET A 283 -4.26 11.63 -18.89
C MET A 283 -4.35 12.97 -18.14
N THR A 284 -4.99 13.06 -16.99
CA THR A 284 -4.85 14.22 -16.10
C THR A 284 -3.57 14.06 -15.28
N ASP A 285 -2.62 14.99 -15.44
CA ASP A 285 -1.27 14.87 -14.87
C ASP A 285 -1.17 15.52 -13.49
N ARG A 286 -1.50 16.81 -13.38
CA ARG A 286 -1.38 17.58 -12.13
C ARG A 286 -2.31 18.77 -12.08
N ILE A 287 -2.69 19.21 -10.88
CA ILE A 287 -3.45 20.45 -10.65
C ILE A 287 -2.47 21.63 -10.70
N VAL A 288 -2.84 22.68 -11.42
CA VAL A 288 -2.04 23.89 -11.55
C VAL A 288 -1.99 24.62 -10.21
N GLY A 289 -0.78 24.97 -9.77
CA GLY A 289 -0.55 25.74 -8.54
C GLY A 289 -0.51 24.93 -7.25
N LEU A 290 -0.57 23.59 -7.32
CA LEU A 290 -0.36 22.69 -6.18
C LEU A 290 0.92 21.89 -6.34
N ASP A 291 1.54 21.50 -5.22
CA ASP A 291 2.65 20.56 -5.23
C ASP A 291 2.18 19.19 -5.71
N ARG A 292 3.10 18.38 -6.27
CA ARG A 292 2.72 17.11 -6.90
C ARG A 292 1.98 16.17 -5.95
N ALA A 293 2.43 16.07 -4.69
CA ALA A 293 1.78 15.23 -3.69
C ALA A 293 0.35 15.69 -3.38
N GLU A 294 0.12 17.00 -3.23
CA GLU A 294 -1.20 17.59 -2.97
C GLU A 294 -2.15 17.39 -4.16
N SER A 295 -1.64 17.67 -5.36
CA SER A 295 -2.34 17.41 -6.62
C SER A 295 -2.74 15.95 -6.75
N ASP A 296 -1.81 15.02 -6.48
CA ASP A 296 -2.06 13.58 -6.60
C ASP A 296 -3.13 13.11 -5.59
N VAL A 297 -3.16 13.66 -4.37
CA VAL A 297 -4.23 13.35 -3.38
C VAL A 297 -5.60 13.77 -3.91
N ILE A 298 -5.74 15.02 -4.36
CA ILE A 298 -7.02 15.54 -4.85
C ILE A 298 -7.46 14.80 -6.12
N LEU A 299 -6.54 14.62 -7.07
CA LEU A 299 -6.84 13.93 -8.32
C LEU A 299 -7.21 12.46 -8.10
N ASN A 300 -6.51 11.73 -7.21
CA ASN A 300 -6.84 10.33 -6.92
C ASN A 300 -8.24 10.20 -6.30
N TYR A 301 -8.63 11.11 -5.39
CA TYR A 301 -10.00 11.14 -4.88
C TYR A 301 -11.02 11.41 -6.00
N LEU A 302 -10.77 12.41 -6.84
CA LEU A 302 -11.65 12.72 -7.98
C LEU A 302 -11.76 11.56 -8.98
N TYR A 303 -10.68 10.81 -9.21
CA TYR A 303 -10.72 9.60 -10.03
C TYR A 303 -11.58 8.52 -9.39
N ASP A 304 -11.42 8.29 -8.09
CA ASP A 304 -12.19 7.31 -7.34
C ASP A 304 -13.70 7.62 -7.34
N VAL A 305 -14.08 8.89 -7.37
CA VAL A 305 -15.49 9.29 -7.51
C VAL A 305 -16.10 8.73 -8.80
N TYR A 306 -15.39 8.74 -9.92
CA TYR A 306 -15.86 8.08 -11.14
C TYR A 306 -15.77 6.56 -11.03
N GLU A 307 -14.59 6.04 -10.65
CA GLU A 307 -14.21 4.65 -10.82
C GLU A 307 -14.92 3.71 -9.83
N GLN A 308 -15.23 4.19 -8.61
CA GLN A 308 -15.77 3.37 -7.52
C GLN A 308 -17.29 3.51 -7.34
N ASN A 309 -17.91 4.55 -7.89
CA ASN A 309 -19.36 4.76 -7.78
C ASN A 309 -20.12 4.10 -8.92
N VAL A 310 -20.49 2.82 -8.73
CA VAL A 310 -21.19 2.02 -9.75
C VAL A 310 -22.57 2.56 -10.12
N ASP A 311 -23.20 3.35 -9.25
CA ASP A 311 -24.53 3.92 -9.47
C ASP A 311 -24.55 5.03 -10.54
N ILE A 312 -23.41 5.66 -10.82
CA ILE A 312 -23.26 6.70 -11.85
C ILE A 312 -22.62 6.18 -13.15
N GLN A 313 -22.53 4.86 -13.27
CA GLN A 313 -21.93 4.18 -14.40
C GLN A 313 -22.98 3.38 -15.19
N VAL A 314 -22.75 3.25 -16.50
CA VAL A 314 -23.46 2.28 -17.35
C VAL A 314 -22.44 1.33 -17.97
N ARG A 315 -22.66 0.03 -17.83
CA ARG A 315 -21.94 -1.02 -18.57
C ARG A 315 -22.83 -1.48 -19.71
N PHE A 316 -22.44 -1.18 -20.94
CA PHE A 316 -23.22 -1.52 -22.12
C PHE A 316 -22.73 -2.82 -22.76
N LYS A 317 -23.65 -3.78 -22.90
CA LYS A 317 -23.42 -5.03 -23.61
C LYS A 317 -23.69 -4.84 -25.10
N TRP A 318 -22.63 -4.98 -25.90
CA TRP A 318 -22.69 -4.79 -27.34
C TRP A 318 -23.45 -5.92 -28.04
N THR A 319 -24.12 -5.55 -29.13
CA THR A 319 -24.58 -6.46 -30.19
C THR A 319 -23.94 -6.04 -31.51
N PRO A 320 -23.80 -6.91 -32.52
CA PRO A 320 -23.28 -6.52 -33.81
C PRO A 320 -24.07 -5.34 -34.41
N ARG A 321 -23.39 -4.46 -35.18
CA ARG A 321 -23.94 -3.25 -35.80
C ARG A 321 -24.57 -2.25 -34.82
N THR A 322 -24.01 -2.14 -33.63
CA THR A 322 -24.50 -1.19 -32.62
C THR A 322 -23.64 0.07 -32.62
N SER A 323 -24.29 1.22 -32.50
CA SER A 323 -23.68 2.53 -32.35
C SER A 323 -23.84 3.04 -30.92
N ALA A 324 -22.76 3.59 -30.36
CA ALA A 324 -22.79 4.40 -29.14
C ALA A 324 -22.28 5.81 -29.47
N LEU A 325 -23.01 6.82 -29.02
CA LEU A 325 -22.62 8.22 -29.13
C LEU A 325 -22.53 8.80 -27.72
N TRP A 326 -21.35 9.27 -27.30
CA TRP A 326 -21.14 9.86 -25.98
C TRP A 326 -20.41 11.19 -26.09
N ASP A 327 -20.55 12.01 -25.05
CA ASP A 327 -19.88 13.30 -24.98
C ASP A 327 -18.68 13.26 -24.03
N ASN A 328 -17.48 13.36 -24.59
CA ASN A 328 -16.22 13.33 -23.82
C ASN A 328 -16.07 14.52 -22.86
N ARG A 329 -16.81 15.61 -23.06
CA ARG A 329 -16.80 16.80 -22.19
C ARG A 329 -17.40 16.49 -20.82
N ILE A 330 -18.20 15.44 -20.70
CA ILE A 330 -18.97 15.11 -19.50
C ILE A 330 -18.97 13.62 -19.18
N THR A 331 -18.04 12.84 -19.75
CA THR A 331 -17.91 11.41 -19.48
C THR A 331 -16.46 10.98 -19.38
N ILE A 332 -16.24 9.89 -18.63
CA ILE A 332 -15.07 9.02 -18.81
C ILE A 332 -15.55 7.61 -19.13
N HIS A 333 -14.71 6.82 -19.79
CA HIS A 333 -15.07 5.49 -20.26
C HIS A 333 -13.92 4.49 -20.19
N ASN A 334 -14.29 3.20 -20.24
CA ASN A 334 -13.39 2.06 -20.15
C ASN A 334 -13.86 0.96 -21.12
N ALA A 335 -12.99 0.54 -22.04
CA ALA A 335 -13.27 -0.59 -22.92
C ALA A 335 -12.75 -1.89 -22.28
N SER A 336 -13.66 -2.73 -21.78
CA SER A 336 -13.30 -3.97 -21.08
C SER A 336 -12.69 -4.99 -22.05
N TRP A 337 -11.53 -5.53 -21.68
CA TRP A 337 -10.86 -6.63 -22.38
C TRP A 337 -11.10 -7.98 -21.68
N ASP A 338 -12.30 -8.21 -21.15
CA ASP A 338 -12.68 -9.44 -20.42
C ASP A 338 -12.94 -10.66 -21.33
N TYR A 339 -12.90 -10.50 -22.65
CA TYR A 339 -13.01 -11.58 -23.65
C TYR A 339 -11.66 -12.22 -24.01
N SER A 340 -10.56 -11.76 -23.40
CA SER A 340 -9.20 -12.33 -23.53
C SER A 340 -8.68 -12.49 -24.96
N GLY A 341 -9.18 -11.69 -25.92
CA GLY A 341 -8.77 -11.77 -27.33
C GLY A 341 -9.10 -13.08 -28.05
N ARG A 342 -10.00 -13.90 -27.50
CA ARG A 342 -10.37 -15.21 -28.09
C ARG A 342 -11.23 -15.09 -29.33
N GLU A 343 -11.99 -14.00 -29.41
CA GLU A 343 -12.91 -13.70 -30.50
C GLU A 343 -12.62 -12.29 -31.05
N PRO A 344 -12.83 -12.07 -32.36
CA PRO A 344 -12.52 -10.79 -32.98
C PRO A 344 -13.45 -9.69 -32.47
N ARG A 345 -12.89 -8.47 -32.37
CA ARG A 345 -13.65 -7.24 -32.14
C ARG A 345 -13.21 -6.21 -33.18
N HIS A 346 -14.16 -5.57 -33.84
CA HIS A 346 -13.86 -4.55 -34.84
C HIS A 346 -14.96 -3.49 -34.88
N GLY A 347 -14.55 -2.23 -34.93
CA GLY A 347 -15.43 -1.09 -35.12
C GLY A 347 -14.74 0.14 -35.67
N THR A 348 -15.54 1.14 -36.01
CA THR A 348 -15.08 2.46 -36.48
C THR A 348 -15.52 3.55 -35.51
N ARG A 349 -14.63 4.51 -35.26
CA ARG A 349 -14.85 5.65 -34.37
C ARG A 349 -14.68 6.96 -35.12
N VAL A 350 -15.63 7.87 -34.95
CA VAL A 350 -15.53 9.27 -35.38
C VAL A 350 -15.63 10.13 -34.14
N THR A 351 -14.69 11.05 -33.95
CA THR A 351 -14.67 11.98 -32.83
C THR A 351 -14.71 13.40 -33.36
N SER A 352 -15.71 14.17 -32.94
CA SER A 352 -15.82 15.59 -33.27
C SER A 352 -15.13 16.42 -32.20
N LEU A 353 -14.31 17.38 -32.60
CA LEU A 353 -13.69 18.36 -31.70
C LEU A 353 -14.71 19.43 -31.31
N ALA A 354 -14.58 19.94 -30.09
CA ALA A 354 -15.56 20.81 -29.46
C ALA A 354 -15.01 22.20 -29.11
N GLU A 355 -15.70 22.91 -28.24
CA GLU A 355 -15.27 24.19 -27.70
C GLU A 355 -14.07 24.07 -26.77
N LYS A 356 -13.36 25.20 -26.57
CA LYS A 356 -12.35 25.29 -25.52
C LYS A 356 -13.05 25.16 -24.15
N PRO A 357 -12.58 24.26 -23.26
CA PRO A 357 -13.20 24.09 -21.95
C PRO A 357 -13.18 25.39 -21.14
N TYR A 358 -14.29 25.69 -20.47
CA TYR A 358 -14.42 26.84 -19.59
C TYR A 358 -15.20 26.46 -18.33
N PHE A 359 -15.03 27.27 -17.29
CA PHE A 359 -15.74 27.17 -16.03
C PHE A 359 -16.54 28.46 -15.80
N ASP A 360 -17.79 28.31 -15.33
CA ASP A 360 -18.63 29.42 -14.87
C ASP A 360 -19.13 29.08 -13.46
N ALA A 361 -18.80 29.94 -12.50
CA ALA A 361 -19.16 29.74 -11.10
C ALA A 361 -20.68 29.78 -10.87
N SER A 362 -21.41 30.55 -11.69
CA SER A 362 -22.86 30.74 -11.59
C SER A 362 -23.68 29.62 -12.20
N ALA A 363 -23.05 28.72 -12.96
CA ALA A 363 -23.71 27.58 -13.58
C ALA A 363 -24.26 26.60 -12.53
N PRO A 364 -25.50 26.12 -12.68
CA PRO A 364 -26.06 25.13 -11.77
C PRO A 364 -25.47 23.73 -12.01
N THR A 365 -25.61 22.86 -11.02
CA THR A 365 -25.57 21.41 -11.21
C THR A 365 -26.77 20.95 -12.03
N ARG A 366 -26.71 19.74 -12.60
CA ARG A 366 -27.83 19.15 -13.33
C ARG A 366 -29.03 18.94 -12.40
N ARG A 367 -28.82 18.46 -11.17
CA ARG A 367 -29.86 18.23 -10.17
C ARG A 367 -30.54 19.53 -9.74
N GLU A 368 -29.79 20.63 -9.58
CA GLU A 368 -30.37 21.96 -9.34
C GLU A 368 -31.26 22.40 -10.50
N ALA A 369 -30.73 22.35 -11.73
CA ALA A 369 -31.45 22.78 -12.91
C ALA A 369 -32.73 21.96 -13.19
N LEU A 370 -32.73 20.68 -12.80
CA LEU A 370 -33.87 19.78 -12.94
C LEU A 370 -34.79 19.75 -11.71
N GLY A 371 -34.50 20.50 -10.65
CA GLY A 371 -35.30 20.51 -9.42
C GLY A 371 -35.28 19.19 -8.65
N LEU A 372 -34.21 18.39 -8.78
CA LEU A 372 -34.08 17.04 -8.22
C LEU A 372 -33.35 17.00 -6.86
N LEU A 373 -32.97 18.15 -6.32
CA LEU A 373 -32.32 18.23 -5.01
C LEU A 373 -33.23 17.70 -3.90
N GLY A 374 -32.67 16.86 -3.03
CA GLY A 374 -33.36 16.43 -1.81
C GLY A 374 -33.43 17.54 -0.76
N ASP A 375 -34.33 17.43 0.22
CA ASP A 375 -34.50 18.45 1.26
C ASP A 375 -33.23 18.66 2.12
N SER A 376 -32.44 17.61 2.34
CA SER A 376 -31.15 17.71 3.03
C SER A 376 -30.11 18.47 2.20
N GLU A 377 -30.06 18.20 0.90
CA GLU A 377 -29.14 18.82 -0.06
C GLU A 377 -29.46 20.32 -0.24
N LYS A 378 -30.75 20.68 -0.30
CA LYS A 378 -31.21 22.08 -0.30
C LYS A 378 -30.79 22.82 0.96
N LYS A 379 -30.99 22.21 2.14
CA LYS A 379 -30.58 22.81 3.43
C LYS A 379 -29.08 23.02 3.53
N GLU A 380 -28.29 22.07 3.03
CA GLU A 380 -26.83 22.19 2.99
C GLU A 380 -26.42 23.38 2.12
N LEU A 381 -26.97 23.50 0.90
CA LEU A 381 -26.70 24.62 -0.01
C LEU A 381 -27.20 25.98 0.56
N GLU A 382 -28.35 26.01 1.22
CA GLU A 382 -28.89 27.22 1.88
C GLU A 382 -28.03 27.65 3.07
N ALA A 383 -27.56 26.71 3.90
CA ALA A 383 -26.65 26.97 5.00
C ALA A 383 -25.32 27.56 4.49
N LEU A 384 -24.86 27.12 3.33
CA LEU A 384 -23.62 27.59 2.70
C LEU A 384 -23.72 28.99 2.11
N ASN A 385 -24.88 29.36 1.57
CA ASN A 385 -25.13 30.69 1.02
C ASN A 385 -25.32 31.76 2.11
N ASN A 386 -25.67 31.35 3.34
CA ASN A 386 -25.86 32.25 4.49
C ASN A 386 -24.60 32.47 5.33
N VAL A 387 -23.48 31.81 5.03
CA VAL A 387 -22.24 31.90 5.79
C VAL A 387 -21.17 32.59 4.97
N SER A 388 -20.84 33.83 5.36
CA SER A 388 -19.63 34.49 4.90
C SER A 388 -18.40 33.69 5.36
N SER A 389 -17.52 33.43 4.39
CA SER A 389 -16.13 32.95 4.51
C SER A 389 -15.90 31.54 5.07
N ILE A 390 -15.51 30.64 4.15
CA ILE A 390 -14.33 29.74 4.16
C ILE A 390 -14.13 28.74 5.33
N GLU A 391 -14.63 29.00 6.54
CA GLU A 391 -14.36 28.18 7.74
C GLU A 391 -15.14 26.85 7.77
N HIS A 392 -16.35 26.79 7.20
CA HIS A 392 -17.15 25.57 7.18
C HIS A 392 -16.71 24.57 6.08
N ALA A 393 -16.08 25.06 5.01
CA ALA A 393 -15.61 24.21 3.93
C ALA A 393 -14.49 23.27 4.37
N ILE A 394 -13.61 23.83 5.18
CA ILE A 394 -12.48 23.13 5.77
C ILE A 394 -12.99 22.08 6.79
N TYR A 395 -14.05 22.38 7.56
CA TYR A 395 -14.67 21.43 8.49
C TYR A 395 -15.42 20.26 7.82
N ALA A 396 -16.09 20.48 6.68
CA ALA A 396 -16.85 19.43 6.00
C ALA A 396 -15.96 18.45 5.21
N ILE A 397 -14.85 18.94 4.63
CA ILE A 397 -13.86 18.10 3.93
C ILE A 397 -13.17 17.16 4.91
N LEU A 398 -12.91 17.66 6.12
CA LEU A 398 -12.44 16.89 7.24
C LEU A 398 -13.30 15.71 7.65
N GLU A 399 -14.61 15.95 7.78
CA GLU A 399 -15.55 14.91 8.19
C GLU A 399 -15.72 13.85 7.09
N MET A 400 -15.58 14.21 5.81
CA MET A 400 -15.62 13.25 4.70
C MET A 400 -14.32 12.44 4.53
N THR A 401 -13.16 13.00 4.91
CA THR A 401 -11.89 12.26 4.94
C THR A 401 -11.75 11.31 6.14
N ALA A 402 -12.69 11.33 7.08
CA ALA A 402 -12.62 10.52 8.30
C ALA A 402 -12.81 9.00 8.08
N ASP A 403 -13.26 8.55 6.89
CA ASP A 403 -13.52 7.13 6.61
C ASP A 403 -12.62 6.48 5.54
N VAL A 404 -11.62 7.20 5.02
CA VAL A 404 -10.52 6.61 4.26
C VAL A 404 -9.27 6.62 5.12
N LYS A 405 -9.10 5.55 5.92
CA LYS A 405 -7.82 5.29 6.59
C LYS A 405 -6.79 4.85 5.55
N GLU A 406 -6.15 5.82 4.88
CA GLU A 406 -4.80 5.61 4.36
C GLU A 406 -3.86 5.26 5.53
N PRO A 407 -2.78 4.48 5.28
CA PRO A 407 -1.82 4.16 6.32
C PRO A 407 -0.99 5.41 6.63
N VAL A 408 -1.47 6.19 7.61
CA VAL A 408 -0.84 7.45 8.02
C VAL A 408 0.46 7.16 8.78
N LEU A 409 1.57 7.64 8.22
CA LEU A 409 2.72 8.06 9.00
C LEU A 409 2.30 9.32 9.77
N ASP A 410 2.22 9.23 11.11
CA ASP A 410 1.82 10.30 12.05
C ASP A 410 0.37 10.79 11.94
N THR A 411 -0.53 9.99 12.50
CA THR A 411 -1.95 10.28 12.80
C THR A 411 -2.19 11.61 13.56
N GLU A 412 -1.17 12.23 14.15
CA GLU A 412 -1.29 13.47 14.92
C GLU A 412 -1.00 14.75 14.11
N LEU A 413 -0.21 14.70 13.04
CA LEU A 413 0.09 15.87 12.20
C LEU A 413 -1.00 16.13 11.14
N GLY A 414 -1.63 15.07 10.63
CA GLY A 414 -2.73 15.17 9.66
C GLY A 414 -3.98 15.88 10.21
N VAL A 415 -4.18 15.88 11.53
CA VAL A 415 -5.32 16.52 12.19
C VAL A 415 -5.13 18.05 12.30
N LEU A 416 -3.90 18.56 12.41
CA LEU A 416 -3.64 20.00 12.50
C LEU A 416 -3.88 20.74 11.19
N ASN A 417 -3.71 20.06 10.04
CA ASN A 417 -4.00 20.64 8.72
C ASN A 417 -5.46 20.45 8.30
N SER A 418 -6.22 19.76 9.16
CA SER A 418 -7.59 19.36 8.97
C SER A 418 -8.59 20.51 9.02
N THR A 419 -8.57 21.19 10.18
CA THR A 419 -9.70 21.86 10.84
C THR A 419 -9.34 23.30 11.17
N PRO A 420 -10.29 24.26 11.24
CA PRO A 420 -10.07 25.43 12.09
C PRO A 420 -9.56 24.94 13.44
N PRO A 421 -8.45 25.48 13.93
CA PRO A 421 -7.74 24.91 15.06
C PRO A 421 -8.72 24.86 16.24
N ASP A 422 -9.21 23.67 16.59
CA ASP A 422 -10.03 23.51 17.78
C ASP A 422 -9.18 24.02 18.95
N PRO A 423 -9.57 25.15 19.57
CA PRO A 423 -8.72 25.83 20.54
C PRO A 423 -8.50 24.99 21.79
N TYR A 424 -9.29 23.94 21.98
CA TYR A 424 -9.22 23.02 23.11
C TYR A 424 -8.59 21.66 22.77
N LEU A 425 -8.31 21.38 21.49
CA LEU A 425 -7.59 20.16 21.08
C LEU A 425 -6.09 20.29 21.39
N VAL A 426 -5.58 19.35 22.16
CA VAL A 426 -4.16 19.27 22.52
C VAL A 426 -3.47 18.25 21.62
N ALA A 427 -2.70 18.74 20.64
CA ALA A 427 -1.88 17.95 19.72
C ALA A 427 -0.44 18.51 19.64
N PHE A 428 0.49 17.74 19.05
CA PHE A 428 1.84 18.24 18.74
C PHE A 428 1.84 19.04 17.45
N ASN A 429 2.50 20.20 17.43
CA ASN A 429 2.83 20.89 16.19
C ASN A 429 4.18 20.40 15.62
N GLU A 430 4.51 20.77 14.37
CA GLU A 430 5.73 20.31 13.67
C GLU A 430 7.03 20.59 14.44
N LEU A 431 7.07 21.68 15.20
CA LEU A 431 8.25 22.13 15.94
C LEU A 431 8.18 21.85 17.45
N ASP A 432 7.24 21.02 17.90
CA ASP A 432 7.03 20.81 19.33
C ASP A 432 8.20 20.06 19.95
N SER A 433 8.88 20.70 20.92
CA SER A 433 10.05 20.13 21.61
C SER A 433 9.72 18.95 22.53
N ASP A 434 8.45 18.78 22.92
CA ASP A 434 8.01 17.63 23.71
C ASP A 434 7.75 16.41 22.84
N ASN A 435 7.52 16.58 21.52
CA ASN A 435 7.36 15.47 20.59
C ASN A 435 8.65 14.63 20.59
N PRO A 436 8.60 13.33 20.93
CA PRO A 436 9.78 12.47 20.99
C PRO A 436 10.54 12.35 19.68
N LYS A 437 9.86 12.54 18.54
CA LYS A 437 10.47 12.60 17.20
C LYS A 437 11.32 13.86 16.98
N ASN A 438 11.09 14.93 17.73
CA ASN A 438 11.81 16.19 17.65
C ASN A 438 12.89 16.36 18.75
N TRP A 439 13.05 15.37 19.64
CA TRP A 439 14.08 15.44 20.67
C TRP A 439 15.51 15.53 20.10
N PRO A 440 16.44 16.21 20.80
CA PRO A 440 17.86 16.17 20.44
C PRO A 440 18.37 14.72 20.37
N GLU A 441 19.24 14.42 19.41
CA GLU A 441 19.74 13.05 19.19
C GLU A 441 20.31 12.40 20.46
N LYS A 442 21.01 13.17 21.30
CA LYS A 442 21.55 12.70 22.58
C LYS A 442 20.48 12.08 23.47
N ARG A 443 19.28 12.67 23.52
CA ARG A 443 18.15 12.15 24.31
C ARG A 443 17.55 10.91 23.66
N LYS A 444 17.41 10.88 22.34
CA LYS A 444 16.93 9.68 21.61
C LYS A 444 17.84 8.49 21.85
N TRP A 445 19.16 8.69 21.77
CA TRP A 445 20.16 7.66 22.07
C TRP A 445 20.13 7.23 23.53
N ALA A 446 19.99 8.16 24.48
CA ALA A 446 19.91 7.82 25.90
C ALA A 446 18.73 6.87 26.20
N VAL A 447 17.55 7.16 25.67
CA VAL A 447 16.35 6.31 25.83
C VAL A 447 16.52 4.97 25.12
N THR A 448 17.05 4.97 23.90
CA THR A 448 17.35 3.75 23.13
C THR A 448 18.32 2.84 23.87
N ASN A 449 19.40 3.40 24.42
CA ASN A 449 20.43 2.66 25.15
C ASN A 449 19.89 2.08 26.46
N VAL A 450 19.06 2.80 27.22
CA VAL A 450 18.42 2.26 28.42
C VAL A 450 17.60 1.01 28.08
N LEU A 451 16.82 1.06 26.99
CA LEU A 451 16.00 -0.07 26.56
C LEU A 451 16.87 -1.24 26.06
N SER A 452 17.93 -0.94 25.31
CA SER A 452 18.90 -1.91 24.79
C SER A 452 19.67 -2.63 25.91
N ILE A 453 20.19 -1.89 26.89
CA ILE A 453 20.86 -2.47 28.08
C ILE A 453 19.86 -3.28 28.91
N THR A 454 18.60 -2.82 29.03
CA THR A 454 17.52 -3.62 29.63
C THR A 454 17.37 -4.96 28.92
N GLY A 455 17.31 -4.96 27.58
CA GLY A 455 17.28 -6.17 26.77
C GLY A 455 18.48 -7.09 26.98
N PHE A 456 19.69 -6.55 27.06
CA PHE A 456 20.90 -7.32 27.36
C PHE A 456 20.76 -8.17 28.62
N ASN A 457 20.33 -7.58 29.74
CA ASN A 457 20.17 -8.36 30.96
C ASN A 457 19.09 -9.45 30.83
N ARG A 458 18.00 -9.17 30.09
CA ARG A 458 16.89 -10.14 29.90
C ARG A 458 17.27 -11.31 29.02
N ILE A 459 18.07 -11.08 27.98
CA ILE A 459 18.60 -12.13 27.12
C ILE A 459 19.71 -12.90 27.84
N LEU A 460 20.59 -12.20 28.54
CA LEU A 460 21.64 -12.85 29.34
C LEU A 460 21.04 -13.83 30.36
N VAL A 461 20.02 -13.43 31.12
CA VAL A 461 19.34 -14.32 32.08
C VAL A 461 18.60 -15.48 31.42
N SER A 462 18.15 -15.33 30.18
CA SER A 462 17.49 -16.44 29.47
C SER A 462 18.48 -17.54 29.08
N THR A 463 19.72 -17.18 28.72
CA THR A 463 20.73 -18.11 28.22
C THR A 463 21.78 -18.55 29.26
N VAL A 464 21.94 -17.83 30.37
CA VAL A 464 22.97 -18.09 31.39
C VAL A 464 22.94 -19.53 31.94
N MET A 465 21.76 -20.15 31.97
CA MET A 465 21.57 -21.48 32.55
C MET A 465 21.96 -22.63 31.61
N ALA A 466 22.16 -22.37 30.31
CA ALA A 466 22.44 -23.39 29.29
C ALA A 466 23.65 -24.31 29.61
N PRO A 467 24.84 -23.81 29.98
CA PRO A 467 25.97 -24.66 30.35
C PRO A 467 25.79 -25.36 31.71
N ALA A 468 24.84 -24.90 32.54
CA ALA A 468 24.63 -25.37 33.91
C ALA A 468 23.55 -26.45 34.03
N LEU A 469 22.89 -26.85 32.92
CA LEU A 469 21.69 -27.70 32.96
C LEU A 469 21.91 -29.04 33.66
N SER A 470 23.05 -29.70 33.41
CA SER A 470 23.38 -30.99 34.02
C SER A 470 23.64 -30.87 35.53
N VAL A 471 24.30 -29.79 35.96
CA VAL A 471 24.59 -29.50 37.36
C VAL A 471 23.31 -29.18 38.13
N ILE A 472 22.44 -28.34 37.56
CA ILE A 472 21.14 -28.00 38.16
C ILE A 472 20.24 -29.23 38.23
N ALA A 473 20.26 -30.07 37.19
CA ALA A 473 19.47 -31.30 37.18
C ALA A 473 19.85 -32.24 38.33
N LYS A 474 21.15 -32.32 38.63
CA LYS A 474 21.65 -33.10 39.77
C LYS A 474 21.31 -32.47 41.12
N ASP A 475 21.43 -31.15 41.26
CA ASP A 475 21.17 -30.43 42.52
C ASP A 475 19.69 -30.43 42.93
N LEU A 476 18.77 -30.41 41.94
CA LEU A 476 17.32 -30.30 42.17
C LEU A 476 16.52 -31.57 41.81
N ASP A 477 17.19 -32.70 41.60
CA ASP A 477 16.60 -33.99 41.23
C ASP A 477 15.63 -33.87 40.02
N MET A 478 16.20 -33.47 38.89
CA MET A 478 15.48 -33.25 37.63
C MET A 478 15.91 -34.25 36.57
N THR A 479 14.96 -34.69 35.75
CA THR A 479 15.28 -35.36 34.48
C THR A 479 15.89 -34.38 33.47
N ALA A 480 16.57 -34.88 32.44
CA ALA A 480 17.09 -34.04 31.35
C ALA A 480 16.00 -33.16 30.69
N THR A 481 14.80 -33.72 30.51
CA THR A 481 13.66 -32.94 29.99
C THR A 481 13.21 -31.87 30.96
N GLN A 482 13.22 -32.13 32.28
CA GLN A 482 12.83 -31.15 33.28
C GLN A 482 13.84 -30.00 33.38
N SER A 483 15.15 -30.25 33.26
CA SER A 483 16.16 -29.18 33.27
C SER A 483 16.10 -28.30 32.03
N VAL A 484 15.93 -28.89 30.85
CA VAL A 484 15.68 -28.15 29.59
C VAL A 484 14.38 -27.36 29.68
N MET A 485 13.33 -27.93 30.26
CA MET A 485 12.08 -27.21 30.51
C MET A 485 12.28 -26.03 31.47
N ALA A 486 13.09 -26.17 32.53
CA ALA A 486 13.40 -25.04 33.40
C ALA A 486 14.15 -23.93 32.66
N LEU A 487 15.00 -24.24 31.67
CA LEU A 487 15.61 -23.22 30.81
C LEU A 487 14.52 -22.50 30.00
N SER A 488 13.72 -23.27 29.26
CA SER A 488 12.82 -22.78 28.23
C SER A 488 11.52 -22.18 28.79
N ILE A 489 11.11 -22.50 30.03
CA ILE A 489 9.88 -21.96 30.67
C ILE A 489 9.90 -20.42 30.78
N TYR A 490 11.10 -19.84 30.89
CA TYR A 490 11.30 -18.40 30.83
C TYR A 490 10.75 -17.83 29.51
N LEU A 491 10.91 -18.56 28.40
CA LEU A 491 10.44 -18.18 27.08
C LEU A 491 8.93 -18.39 26.96
N LEU A 492 8.35 -19.42 27.59
CA LEU A 492 6.90 -19.56 27.64
C LEU A 492 6.25 -18.32 28.26
N ALA A 493 6.82 -17.80 29.35
CA ALA A 493 6.34 -16.56 29.95
C ALA A 493 6.46 -15.36 28.99
N THR A 494 7.50 -15.32 28.16
CA THR A 494 7.64 -14.30 27.10
C THR A 494 6.67 -14.46 25.93
N ALA A 495 5.95 -15.58 25.81
CA ALA A 495 4.84 -15.69 24.87
C ALA A 495 3.62 -14.91 25.38
N PHE A 496 3.26 -15.07 26.65
CA PHE A 496 2.05 -14.48 27.23
C PHE A 496 2.24 -13.06 27.76
N GLY A 497 3.43 -12.74 28.27
CA GLY A 497 3.72 -11.42 28.85
C GLY A 497 3.48 -10.25 27.88
N PRO A 498 3.96 -10.29 26.63
CA PRO A 498 3.74 -9.21 25.66
C PRO A 498 2.27 -8.95 25.35
N LEU A 499 1.42 -9.99 25.36
CA LEU A 499 -0.03 -9.87 25.13
C LEU A 499 -0.71 -9.01 26.20
N VAL A 500 -0.10 -8.87 27.38
CA VAL A 500 -0.56 -8.02 28.49
C VAL A 500 0.19 -6.69 28.49
N ILE A 501 1.52 -6.75 28.46
CA ILE A 501 2.41 -5.59 28.64
C ILE A 501 2.30 -4.61 27.46
N GLY A 502 2.21 -5.12 26.23
CA GLY A 502 2.08 -4.31 25.02
C GLY A 502 0.87 -3.38 25.09
N PRO A 503 -0.36 -3.92 25.21
CA PRO A 503 -1.57 -3.12 25.36
C PRO A 503 -1.56 -2.19 26.57
N LEU A 504 -1.09 -2.65 27.74
CA LEU A 504 -1.00 -1.80 28.92
C LEU A 504 -0.09 -0.59 28.70
N SER A 505 0.97 -0.73 27.90
CA SER A 505 1.87 0.38 27.58
C SER A 505 1.26 1.39 26.59
N GLU A 506 0.26 0.98 25.81
CA GLU A 506 -0.57 1.89 24.98
C GLU A 506 -1.66 2.60 25.80
N VAL A 507 -2.02 2.08 26.99
CA VAL A 507 -3.02 2.72 27.87
C VAL A 507 -2.38 3.61 28.93
N TYR A 508 -1.30 3.14 29.56
CA TYR A 508 -0.66 3.81 30.71
C TYR A 508 0.66 4.51 30.36
N GLY A 509 1.16 4.36 29.13
CA GLY A 509 2.44 4.91 28.65
C GLY A 509 3.60 3.92 28.77
N ARG A 510 4.66 4.13 27.99
CA ARG A 510 5.83 3.23 27.94
C ARG A 510 6.65 3.30 29.22
N LYS A 511 6.83 4.50 29.77
CA LYS A 511 7.70 4.72 30.94
C LYS A 511 7.24 3.94 32.17
N ALA A 512 5.95 4.05 32.52
CA ALA A 512 5.39 3.39 33.70
C ALA A 512 5.51 1.87 33.60
N ILE A 513 5.14 1.32 32.44
CA ILE A 513 5.18 -0.13 32.21
C ILE A 513 6.60 -0.68 32.19
N LEU A 514 7.57 0.04 31.60
CA LEU A 514 8.99 -0.34 31.66
C LEU A 514 9.47 -0.47 33.11
N HIS A 515 9.22 0.54 33.94
CA HIS A 515 9.68 0.51 35.34
C HIS A 515 9.00 -0.59 36.17
N VAL A 516 7.69 -0.78 36.02
CA VAL A 516 6.96 -1.86 36.70
C VAL A 516 7.53 -3.23 36.29
N SER A 517 7.78 -3.45 35.01
CA SER A 517 8.40 -4.69 34.51
C SER A 517 9.83 -4.90 35.01
N ASN A 518 10.58 -3.82 35.25
CA ASN A 518 11.94 -3.89 35.79
C ASN A 518 11.95 -4.34 37.24
N ILE A 519 11.05 -3.79 38.06
CA ILE A 519 10.91 -4.22 39.46
C ILE A 519 10.37 -5.66 39.53
N TRP A 520 9.36 -5.99 38.72
CA TRP A 520 8.82 -7.35 38.66
C TRP A 520 9.90 -8.38 38.34
N PHE A 521 10.66 -8.15 37.26
CA PHE A 521 11.75 -9.06 36.89
C PHE A 521 12.83 -9.14 37.96
N LEU A 522 13.22 -8.01 38.57
CA LEU A 522 14.23 -8.01 39.64
C LEU A 522 13.82 -8.94 40.79
N VAL A 523 12.59 -8.82 41.27
CA VAL A 523 12.06 -9.63 42.38
C VAL A 523 12.09 -11.12 42.03
N TRP A 524 11.56 -11.49 40.88
CA TRP A 524 11.43 -12.90 40.51
C TRP A 524 12.75 -13.54 40.02
N ASN A 525 13.63 -12.77 39.38
CA ASN A 525 14.97 -13.22 39.05
C ASN A 525 15.80 -13.46 40.32
N LEU A 526 15.72 -12.55 41.30
CA LEU A 526 16.35 -12.72 42.60
C LEU A 526 15.85 -13.99 43.31
N ALA A 527 14.54 -14.24 43.25
CA ALA A 527 13.92 -15.44 43.83
C ALA A 527 14.42 -16.75 43.19
N CYS A 528 14.82 -16.75 41.92
CA CYS A 528 15.41 -17.94 41.27
C CYS A 528 16.70 -18.40 41.94
N GLY A 529 17.53 -17.47 42.43
CA GLY A 529 18.76 -17.80 43.15
C GLY A 529 18.52 -18.47 44.52
N PHE A 530 17.30 -18.33 45.07
CA PHE A 530 16.89 -18.97 46.33
C PHE A 530 16.07 -20.25 46.10
N ALA A 531 16.01 -20.76 44.87
CA ALA A 531 15.25 -21.97 44.58
C ALA A 531 15.91 -23.21 45.20
N ASN A 532 15.09 -23.96 45.95
CA ASN A 532 15.49 -25.20 46.65
C ASN A 532 14.76 -26.44 46.11
N SER A 533 13.86 -26.25 45.14
CA SER A 533 13.17 -27.34 44.44
C SER A 533 13.01 -26.98 42.96
N LYS A 534 12.81 -27.98 42.12
CA LYS A 534 12.56 -27.79 40.68
C LYS A 534 11.29 -26.98 40.41
N GLU A 535 10.24 -27.18 41.20
CA GLU A 535 8.97 -26.45 41.07
C GLU A 535 9.16 -24.97 41.38
N MET A 536 9.90 -24.65 42.45
CA MET A 536 10.22 -23.27 42.80
C MET A 536 11.03 -22.60 41.69
N LEU A 537 12.08 -23.25 41.19
CA LEU A 537 12.91 -22.72 40.10
C LEU A 537 12.07 -22.46 38.84
N ILE A 538 11.26 -23.42 38.42
CA ILE A 538 10.40 -23.31 37.24
C ILE A 538 9.39 -22.17 37.41
N GLY A 539 8.72 -22.09 38.56
CA GLY A 539 7.72 -21.06 38.85
C GLY A 539 8.31 -19.65 38.89
N THR A 540 9.42 -19.44 39.61
CA THR A 540 10.08 -18.13 39.68
C THR A 540 10.67 -17.73 38.34
N ARG A 541 11.21 -18.69 37.55
CA ARG A 541 11.70 -18.40 36.18
C ARG A 541 10.58 -18.02 35.23
N PHE A 542 9.41 -18.65 35.31
CA PHE A 542 8.24 -18.23 34.55
C PHE A 542 7.85 -16.79 34.91
N LEU A 543 7.75 -16.46 36.19
CA LEU A 543 7.40 -15.11 36.64
C LEU A 543 8.47 -14.08 36.26
N ALA A 544 9.75 -14.42 36.34
CA ALA A 544 10.84 -13.59 35.84
C ALA A 544 10.71 -13.35 34.34
N GLY A 545 10.48 -14.41 33.55
CA GLY A 545 10.27 -14.32 32.10
C GLY A 545 9.11 -13.42 31.71
N PHE A 546 8.04 -13.38 32.52
CA PHE A 546 6.91 -12.47 32.30
C PHE A 546 7.35 -11.00 32.35
N GLY A 547 8.13 -10.61 33.36
CA GLY A 547 8.70 -9.25 33.45
C GLY A 547 9.77 -8.97 32.40
N ALA A 548 10.56 -9.98 32.04
CA ALA A 548 11.55 -9.89 30.97
C ALA A 548 10.96 -9.58 29.61
N SER A 549 9.75 -10.08 29.37
CA SER A 549 9.06 -9.95 28.09
C SER A 549 8.72 -8.52 27.68
N ALA A 550 8.78 -7.57 28.62
CA ALA A 550 8.54 -6.15 28.35
C ALA A 550 9.46 -5.59 27.28
N VAL A 551 10.70 -6.09 27.17
CA VAL A 551 11.64 -5.63 26.13
C VAL A 551 11.12 -5.95 24.73
N TYR A 552 10.47 -7.09 24.52
CA TYR A 552 9.88 -7.43 23.22
C TYR A 552 8.67 -6.54 22.90
N ALA A 553 7.79 -6.30 23.86
CA ALA A 553 6.60 -5.49 23.66
C ALA A 553 6.91 -3.99 23.50
N LEU A 554 7.87 -3.46 24.26
CA LEU A 554 8.21 -2.04 24.29
C LEU A 554 9.26 -1.66 23.24
N GLY A 555 10.15 -2.58 22.85
CA GLY A 555 11.25 -2.37 21.91
C GLY A 555 10.83 -1.61 20.65
N GLY A 556 9.96 -2.22 19.84
CA GLY A 556 9.52 -1.60 18.59
C GLY A 556 8.62 -0.38 18.80
N GLY A 557 7.79 -0.36 19.85
CA GLY A 557 6.95 0.79 20.16
C GLY A 557 7.76 2.05 20.49
N VAL A 558 8.74 1.94 21.40
CA VAL A 558 9.62 3.05 21.78
C VAL A 558 10.47 3.52 20.58
N LEU A 559 10.97 2.60 19.77
CA LEU A 559 11.72 2.97 18.56
C LEU A 559 10.83 3.65 17.51
N GLY A 560 9.57 3.23 17.37
CA GLY A 560 8.56 3.88 16.54
C GLY A 560 8.20 5.28 17.03
N ASP A 561 8.15 5.47 18.34
CA ASP A 561 7.83 6.75 18.98
C ASP A 561 8.94 7.82 18.77
N ILE A 562 10.23 7.42 18.74
CA ILE A 562 11.38 8.38 18.77
C ILE A 562 12.14 8.52 17.43
N TRP A 563 12.18 7.47 16.61
CA TRP A 563 12.94 7.43 15.35
C TRP A 563 12.01 7.46 14.14
N ARG A 564 12.39 8.25 13.14
CA ARG A 564 11.65 8.34 11.88
C ARG A 564 11.88 7.08 11.01
N PRO A 565 10.96 6.71 10.11
CA PRO A 565 11.07 5.46 9.33
C PRO A 565 12.29 5.35 8.40
N ASP A 566 12.83 6.47 7.93
CA ASP A 566 14.07 6.55 7.15
C ASP A 566 15.34 6.23 7.98
N GLN A 567 15.23 6.29 9.31
CA GLN A 567 16.29 6.00 10.28
C GLN A 567 16.09 4.62 10.95
N ARG A 568 15.19 3.79 10.41
CA ARG A 568 14.78 2.53 11.02
C ARG A 568 15.92 1.51 11.11
N GLY A 569 16.76 1.39 10.07
CA GLY A 569 17.91 0.48 10.10
C GLY A 569 18.95 0.91 11.11
N LYS A 570 19.37 2.18 11.10
CA LYS A 570 20.28 2.75 12.11
C LYS A 570 19.80 2.50 13.54
N SER A 571 18.52 2.77 13.83
CA SER A 571 17.97 2.65 15.17
C SER A 571 17.82 1.19 15.64
N LEU A 572 17.27 0.30 14.81
CA LEU A 572 17.16 -1.12 15.14
C LEU A 572 18.53 -1.80 15.23
N GLY A 573 19.44 -1.48 14.32
CA GLY A 573 20.80 -2.01 14.30
C GLY A 573 21.54 -1.72 15.60
N TRP A 574 21.51 -0.46 16.05
CA TRP A 574 22.14 -0.07 17.31
C TRP A 574 21.42 -0.64 18.54
N TYR A 575 20.09 -0.57 18.56
CA TYR A 575 19.28 -1.14 19.65
C TYR A 575 19.60 -2.63 19.88
N SER A 576 19.88 -3.38 18.81
CA SER A 576 20.09 -4.82 18.88
C SER A 576 21.49 -5.21 19.36
N VAL A 577 22.52 -4.35 19.19
CA VAL A 577 23.92 -4.66 19.56
C VAL A 577 24.05 -5.20 20.98
N ILE A 578 23.56 -4.44 21.96
CA ILE A 578 23.77 -4.78 23.37
C ILE A 578 22.99 -6.05 23.74
N PRO A 579 21.70 -6.22 23.40
CA PRO A 579 20.96 -7.46 23.60
C PRO A 579 21.64 -8.71 23.04
N LEU A 580 22.15 -8.66 21.80
CA LEU A 580 22.75 -9.83 21.13
C LEU A 580 24.05 -10.27 21.82
N ILE A 581 24.84 -9.34 22.37
CA ILE A 581 26.00 -9.66 23.22
C ILE A 581 25.57 -10.48 24.45
N GLY A 582 24.36 -10.24 24.96
CA GLY A 582 23.80 -10.97 26.11
C GLY A 582 23.64 -12.46 25.84
N ALA A 583 23.33 -12.84 24.60
CA ALA A 583 23.13 -14.25 24.23
C ALA A 583 24.41 -15.08 24.40
N ALA A 584 25.60 -14.51 24.11
CA ALA A 584 26.89 -15.18 24.34
C ALA A 584 27.45 -14.95 25.74
N THR A 585 27.25 -13.75 26.31
CA THR A 585 27.76 -13.43 27.65
C THR A 585 27.10 -14.31 28.71
N GLY A 586 25.82 -14.69 28.51
CA GLY A 586 25.10 -15.61 29.38
C GLY A 586 25.83 -16.95 29.56
N PRO A 587 25.99 -17.79 28.52
CA PRO A 587 26.68 -19.07 28.63
C PRO A 587 28.14 -18.96 29.11
N VAL A 588 28.87 -17.91 28.74
CA VAL A 588 30.22 -17.68 29.28
C VAL A 588 30.15 -17.49 30.79
N ILE A 589 29.35 -16.54 31.28
CA ILE A 589 29.20 -16.30 32.73
C ILE A 589 28.67 -17.55 33.43
N GLY A 590 27.69 -18.22 32.85
CA GLY A 590 27.05 -19.40 33.41
C GLY A 590 28.00 -20.58 33.57
N GLY A 591 28.86 -20.83 32.57
CA GLY A 591 29.87 -21.89 32.61
C GLY A 591 30.87 -21.66 33.74
N PHE A 592 31.46 -20.47 33.81
CA PHE A 592 32.42 -20.12 34.86
C PHE A 592 31.79 -20.05 36.26
N MET A 593 30.58 -19.49 36.42
CA MET A 593 29.91 -19.41 37.72
C MET A 593 29.52 -20.77 38.26
N THR A 594 29.07 -21.68 37.38
CA THR A 594 28.67 -23.03 37.76
C THR A 594 29.86 -23.86 38.21
N ASP A 595 30.99 -23.76 37.51
CA ASP A 595 32.18 -24.55 37.81
C ASP A 595 32.96 -24.02 39.04
N ARG A 596 33.04 -22.69 39.20
CA ARG A 596 33.91 -22.07 40.22
C ARG A 596 33.22 -21.69 41.53
N ILE A 597 31.89 -21.55 41.54
CA ILE A 597 31.15 -21.08 42.72
C ILE A 597 29.87 -21.91 42.93
N SER A 598 28.77 -21.50 42.30
CA SER A 598 27.47 -22.15 42.37
C SER A 598 26.56 -21.56 41.30
N TRP A 599 25.70 -22.40 40.72
CA TRP A 599 24.73 -21.99 39.71
C TRP A 599 23.77 -20.87 40.20
N ARG A 600 23.54 -20.76 41.52
CA ARG A 600 22.66 -19.73 42.11
C ARG A 600 23.17 -18.29 41.87
N TRP A 601 24.49 -18.11 41.80
CA TRP A 601 25.11 -16.80 41.58
C TRP A 601 24.81 -16.20 40.21
N MET A 602 24.40 -17.02 39.23
CA MET A 602 23.91 -16.53 37.93
C MET A 602 22.71 -15.59 38.11
N PHE A 603 21.84 -15.87 39.08
CA PHE A 603 20.64 -15.07 39.35
C PHE A 603 20.93 -13.86 40.23
N TRP A 604 21.79 -14.01 41.24
CA TRP A 604 22.15 -12.90 42.12
C TRP A 604 22.97 -11.83 41.42
N SER A 605 23.97 -12.22 40.62
CA SER A 605 24.80 -11.28 39.85
C SER A 605 23.99 -10.45 38.85
N THR A 606 23.11 -11.09 38.10
CA THR A 606 22.23 -10.44 37.13
C THR A 606 21.16 -9.58 37.79
N SER A 607 20.75 -9.92 39.02
CA SER A 607 19.87 -9.07 39.83
C SER A 607 20.59 -7.82 40.34
N MET A 608 21.85 -7.91 40.79
CA MET A 608 22.64 -6.73 41.17
C MET A 608 22.82 -5.78 39.98
N PHE A 609 23.13 -6.33 38.81
CA PHE A 609 23.22 -5.55 37.58
C PHE A 609 21.86 -4.90 37.22
N GLN A 610 20.75 -5.62 37.41
CA GLN A 610 19.40 -5.09 37.21
C GLN A 610 19.07 -3.91 38.14
N VAL A 611 19.54 -3.91 39.39
CA VAL A 611 19.35 -2.78 40.32
C VAL A 611 20.01 -1.52 39.78
N ALA A 612 21.28 -1.62 39.37
CA ALA A 612 22.01 -0.50 38.78
C ALA A 612 21.33 0.04 37.52
N MET A 613 20.88 -0.85 36.64
CA MET A 613 20.16 -0.46 35.43
C MET A 613 18.79 0.16 35.70
N ALA A 614 18.06 -0.36 36.70
CA ALA A 614 16.77 0.21 37.09
C ALA A 614 16.95 1.64 37.58
N ALA A 615 17.97 1.91 38.42
CA ALA A 615 18.31 3.25 38.89
C ALA A 615 18.60 4.22 37.73
N ILE A 616 19.43 3.81 36.76
CA ILE A 616 19.73 4.61 35.55
C ILE A 616 18.47 4.82 34.70
N SER A 617 17.62 3.80 34.59
CA SER A 617 16.38 3.86 33.83
C SER A 617 15.42 4.90 34.40
N PHE A 618 15.25 4.97 35.73
CA PHE A 618 14.34 5.93 36.38
C PHE A 618 14.69 7.40 36.07
N THR A 619 15.99 7.71 35.99
CA THR A 619 16.48 9.08 35.74
C THR A 619 16.53 9.41 34.24
N THR A 620 16.88 8.43 33.41
CA THR A 620 17.21 8.67 32.00
C THR A 620 16.02 8.43 31.08
N PHE A 621 15.17 7.44 31.37
CA PHE A 621 14.05 7.08 30.52
C PHE A 621 12.91 8.10 30.67
N ARG A 622 12.49 8.65 29.54
CA ARG A 622 11.38 9.61 29.44
C ARG A 622 10.19 8.95 28.76
N GLU A 623 9.01 9.51 29.01
CA GLU A 623 7.81 9.05 28.32
C GLU A 623 7.94 9.30 26.83
N THR A 624 7.77 8.25 26.02
CA THR A 624 7.84 8.32 24.55
C THR A 624 6.46 8.21 23.90
N TYR A 625 5.45 7.72 24.62
CA TYR A 625 4.14 7.52 24.02
C TYR A 625 3.40 8.85 23.86
N ALA A 626 3.21 9.29 22.62
CA ALA A 626 2.58 10.57 22.28
C ALA A 626 1.22 10.80 22.97
N PRO A 627 0.25 9.85 22.94
CA PRO A 627 -1.03 10.04 23.63
C PRO A 627 -0.91 10.21 25.14
N ALA A 628 0.07 9.58 25.79
CA ALA A 628 0.29 9.75 27.23
C ALA A 628 0.87 11.12 27.57
N ILE A 629 1.76 11.66 26.73
CA ILE A 629 2.33 13.01 26.87
C ILE A 629 1.22 14.05 26.71
N LEU A 630 0.44 13.96 25.63
CA LEU A 630 -0.66 14.89 25.34
C LEU A 630 -1.75 14.83 26.41
N LYS A 631 -2.09 13.64 26.93
CA LYS A 631 -3.06 13.50 28.02
C LYS A 631 -2.62 14.23 29.30
N ARG A 632 -1.32 14.16 29.63
CA ARG A 632 -0.76 14.92 30.77
C ARG A 632 -0.83 16.43 30.51
N ARG A 633 -0.55 16.88 29.28
CA ARG A 633 -0.64 18.29 28.87
C ARG A 633 -2.09 18.81 28.94
N ALA A 634 -3.06 18.08 28.39
CA ALA A 634 -4.48 18.42 28.47
C ALA A 634 -4.98 18.49 29.91
N LYS A 635 -4.54 17.58 30.79
CA LYS A 635 -4.89 17.64 32.23
C LYS A 635 -4.30 18.89 32.91
N LYS A 636 -3.08 19.28 32.56
CA LYS A 636 -2.44 20.49 33.09
C LYS A 636 -3.20 21.74 32.62
N LEU A 637 -3.50 21.86 31.33
CA LEU A 637 -4.25 22.98 30.75
C LEU A 637 -5.65 23.09 31.34
N ARG A 638 -6.39 21.98 31.50
CA ARG A 638 -7.68 21.94 32.21
C ARG A 638 -7.59 22.52 33.62
N LYS A 639 -6.52 22.19 34.35
CA LYS A 639 -6.30 22.66 35.73
C LYS A 639 -5.93 24.14 35.80
N GLU A 640 -5.14 24.64 34.84
CA GLU A 640 -4.65 26.02 34.83
C GLU A 640 -5.66 27.02 34.27
N THR A 641 -6.43 26.63 33.25
CA THR A 641 -7.34 27.53 32.54
C THR A 641 -8.81 27.37 32.94
N GLY A 642 -9.19 26.24 33.54
CA GLY A 642 -10.59 25.86 33.76
C GLY A 642 -11.38 25.50 32.50
N GLN A 643 -10.73 25.52 31.33
CA GLN A 643 -11.34 25.27 30.02
C GLN A 643 -11.28 23.77 29.64
N PRO A 644 -12.18 23.27 28.77
CA PRO A 644 -12.33 21.84 28.48
C PRO A 644 -11.29 21.30 27.47
N TYR A 645 -9.99 21.44 27.76
CA TYR A 645 -8.93 20.88 26.90
C TYR A 645 -8.96 19.35 26.84
N TYR A 646 -8.88 18.77 25.64
CA TYR A 646 -8.96 17.33 25.39
C TYR A 646 -7.96 16.86 24.31
N THR A 647 -7.70 15.55 24.23
CA THR A 647 -6.86 14.96 23.17
C THR A 647 -7.68 14.13 22.19
N TYR A 648 -7.13 13.84 21.01
CA TYR A 648 -7.78 12.96 20.01
C TYR A 648 -8.12 11.57 20.59
N ALA A 649 -7.22 11.01 21.40
CA ALA A 649 -7.43 9.73 22.09
C ALA A 649 -8.54 9.80 23.15
N GLU A 650 -8.76 10.95 23.79
CA GLU A 650 -9.86 11.15 24.75
C GLU A 650 -11.20 11.29 24.01
N ARG A 651 -11.25 12.00 22.88
CA ARG A 651 -12.47 12.18 22.07
C ARG A 651 -12.94 10.89 21.41
N THR A 652 -12.02 10.10 20.86
CA THR A 652 -12.35 8.77 20.27
C THR A 652 -12.77 7.72 21.29
N GLN A 653 -12.47 7.93 22.57
CA GLN A 653 -12.85 7.05 23.68
C GLN A 653 -14.00 7.62 24.52
N GLU A 654 -14.63 8.71 24.07
CA GLU A 654 -15.71 9.37 24.80
C GLU A 654 -16.91 8.42 24.96
N GLY A 655 -17.45 8.32 26.19
CA GLY A 655 -18.51 7.38 26.55
C GLY A 655 -18.08 5.92 26.82
N HIS A 656 -16.78 5.58 26.70
CA HIS A 656 -16.29 4.24 27.04
C HIS A 656 -15.87 4.12 28.52
N THR A 657 -16.27 3.03 29.18
CA THR A 657 -15.78 2.71 30.54
C THR A 657 -14.33 2.22 30.52
N LEU A 658 -13.58 2.42 31.60
CA LEU A 658 -12.20 1.91 31.73
C LEU A 658 -12.12 0.40 31.46
N ARG A 659 -13.13 -0.36 31.89
CA ARG A 659 -13.24 -1.80 31.60
C ARG A 659 -13.29 -2.06 30.10
N LYS A 660 -14.11 -1.32 29.35
CA LYS A 660 -14.22 -1.46 27.88
C LYS A 660 -12.91 -1.13 27.19
N VAL A 661 -12.26 -0.03 27.57
CA VAL A 661 -10.94 0.37 27.03
C VAL A 661 -9.88 -0.70 27.29
N LEU A 662 -9.80 -1.20 28.52
CA LEU A 662 -8.86 -2.27 28.88
C LEU A 662 -9.18 -3.57 28.15
N THR A 663 -10.44 -3.99 28.05
CA THR A 663 -10.81 -5.20 27.31
C THR A 663 -10.49 -5.09 25.82
N GLN A 664 -10.75 -3.94 25.21
CA GLN A 664 -10.40 -3.70 23.80
C GLN A 664 -8.88 -3.73 23.59
N ALA A 665 -8.12 -3.05 24.45
CA ALA A 665 -6.66 -3.05 24.37
C ALA A 665 -6.10 -4.47 24.55
N MET A 666 -6.52 -5.19 25.58
CA MET A 666 -6.01 -6.53 25.93
C MET A 666 -6.37 -7.60 24.89
N THR A 667 -7.47 -7.44 24.15
CA THR A 667 -7.85 -8.38 23.08
C THR A 667 -7.19 -8.07 21.74
N ARG A 668 -6.62 -6.86 21.57
CA ARG A 668 -6.02 -6.39 20.30
C ARG A 668 -4.92 -7.32 19.77
N PRO A 669 -3.90 -7.74 20.54
CA PRO A 669 -2.85 -8.62 20.01
C PRO A 669 -3.39 -9.95 19.50
N LEU A 670 -4.35 -10.55 20.21
CA LEU A 670 -4.97 -11.81 19.80
C LEU A 670 -5.84 -11.63 18.55
N ARG A 671 -6.56 -10.52 18.44
CA ARG A 671 -7.32 -10.17 17.22
C ARG A 671 -6.39 -9.93 16.03
N LEU A 672 -5.30 -9.20 16.23
CA LEU A 672 -4.28 -9.00 15.20
C LEU A 672 -3.71 -10.35 14.73
N LEU A 673 -3.38 -11.26 15.65
CA LEU A 673 -2.92 -12.59 15.29
C LEU A 673 -4.01 -13.41 14.56
N ALA A 674 -5.26 -13.34 14.99
CA ALA A 674 -6.36 -14.12 14.42
C ALA A 674 -6.83 -13.62 13.05
N PHE A 675 -6.76 -12.31 12.80
CA PHE A 675 -7.43 -11.68 11.66
C PHE A 675 -6.50 -10.94 10.70
N HIS A 676 -5.23 -10.67 11.05
CA HIS A 676 -4.28 -10.04 10.11
C HIS A 676 -3.30 -11.07 9.52
N PRO A 677 -3.43 -11.40 8.22
CA PRO A 677 -2.52 -12.32 7.54
C PRO A 677 -1.05 -11.89 7.59
N ILE A 678 -0.77 -10.58 7.58
CA ILE A 678 0.59 -10.04 7.70
C ILE A 678 1.23 -10.47 9.04
N ILE A 679 0.48 -10.35 10.14
CA ILE A 679 0.95 -10.74 11.47
C ILE A 679 1.12 -12.26 11.55
N GLN A 680 0.20 -13.04 10.98
CA GLN A 680 0.28 -14.50 10.94
C GLN A 680 1.54 -14.98 10.21
N VAL A 681 1.83 -14.39 9.05
CA VAL A 681 3.02 -14.73 8.25
C VAL A 681 4.29 -14.34 9.01
N ALA A 682 4.34 -13.12 9.55
CA ALA A 682 5.50 -12.68 10.34
C ALA A 682 5.71 -13.51 11.61
N ALA A 683 4.62 -13.94 12.25
CA ALA A 683 4.60 -14.84 13.40
C ALA A 683 5.21 -16.20 13.06
N VAL A 684 4.80 -16.81 11.94
CA VAL A 684 5.32 -18.12 11.50
C VAL A 684 6.81 -18.03 11.20
N ILE A 685 7.25 -17.04 10.41
CA ILE A 685 8.68 -16.84 10.10
C ILE A 685 9.49 -16.70 11.39
N SER A 686 9.04 -15.83 12.29
CA SER A 686 9.75 -15.58 13.54
C SER A 686 9.73 -16.78 14.48
N ALA A 687 8.66 -17.57 14.50
CA ALA A 687 8.58 -18.78 15.31
C ALA A 687 9.58 -19.85 14.89
N ILE A 688 9.74 -20.06 13.60
CA ILE A 688 10.74 -21.01 13.10
C ILE A 688 12.14 -20.51 13.44
N GLY A 689 12.49 -19.29 13.04
CA GLY A 689 13.83 -18.75 13.29
C GLY A 689 14.19 -18.71 14.78
N TYR A 690 13.27 -18.29 15.65
CA TYR A 690 13.54 -18.23 17.09
C TYR A 690 13.52 -19.61 17.75
N GLY A 691 12.68 -20.54 17.27
CA GLY A 691 12.70 -21.93 17.69
C GLY A 691 14.05 -22.58 17.37
N LEU A 692 14.52 -22.45 16.12
CA LEU A 692 15.82 -22.97 15.66
C LEU A 692 16.99 -22.36 16.43
N LEU A 693 16.96 -21.05 16.70
CA LEU A 693 17.94 -20.39 17.55
C LEU A 693 18.02 -21.07 18.93
N TYR A 694 16.88 -21.39 19.55
CA TYR A 694 16.87 -22.04 20.86
C TYR A 694 17.21 -23.53 20.82
N ILE A 695 16.99 -24.23 19.70
CA ILE A 695 17.58 -25.56 19.48
C ILE A 695 19.10 -25.43 19.60
N VAL A 696 19.70 -24.54 18.79
CA VAL A 696 21.15 -24.30 18.83
C VAL A 696 21.57 -23.93 20.25
N LEU A 697 20.99 -22.89 20.85
CA LEU A 697 21.43 -22.41 22.16
C LEU A 697 21.32 -23.47 23.27
N SER A 698 20.36 -24.40 23.19
CA SER A 698 20.18 -25.45 24.20
C SER A 698 21.10 -26.66 24.01
N SER A 699 21.42 -27.04 22.77
CA SER A 699 22.25 -28.22 22.47
C SER A 699 23.72 -27.89 22.21
N PHE A 700 24.07 -26.65 21.91
CA PHE A 700 25.41 -26.28 21.47
C PHE A 700 26.46 -26.61 22.53
N ALA A 701 26.18 -26.36 23.80
CA ALA A 701 27.08 -26.73 24.89
C ALA A 701 27.35 -28.25 24.98
N GLU A 702 26.35 -29.06 24.64
CA GLU A 702 26.42 -30.53 24.70
C GLU A 702 27.30 -31.10 23.60
N VAL A 703 27.30 -30.49 22.40
CA VAL A 703 28.24 -30.83 21.31
C VAL A 703 29.67 -30.75 21.82
N TRP A 704 30.03 -29.65 22.47
CA TRP A 704 31.40 -29.44 22.94
C TRP A 704 31.76 -30.34 24.10
N ALA A 705 30.86 -30.48 25.07
CA ALA A 705 31.11 -31.28 26.27
C ALA A 705 31.15 -32.79 25.99
N GLN A 706 30.17 -33.31 25.24
CA GLN A 706 30.03 -34.76 25.02
C GLN A 706 30.69 -35.23 23.72
N HIS A 707 30.62 -34.45 22.65
CA HIS A 707 31.09 -34.89 21.34
C HIS A 707 32.55 -34.53 21.07
N TYR A 708 33.01 -33.38 21.59
CA TYR A 708 34.40 -32.91 21.48
C TYR A 708 35.21 -33.09 22.79
N GLY A 709 34.57 -33.45 23.91
CA GLY A 709 35.24 -33.74 25.18
C GLY A 709 35.85 -32.53 25.89
N GLN A 710 35.32 -31.32 25.66
CA GLN A 710 35.80 -30.09 26.28
C GLN A 710 35.16 -29.82 27.65
N SER A 711 35.79 -28.98 28.48
CA SER A 711 35.19 -28.57 29.77
C SER A 711 33.97 -27.68 29.57
N VAL A 712 33.12 -27.58 30.60
CA VAL A 712 31.92 -26.72 30.60
C VAL A 712 32.30 -25.25 30.38
N GLU A 713 33.45 -24.80 30.90
CA GLU A 713 33.90 -23.42 30.74
C GLU A 713 34.29 -23.14 29.29
N ILE A 714 35.03 -24.06 28.64
CA ILE A 714 35.45 -23.94 27.24
C ILE A 714 34.23 -24.03 26.31
N SER A 715 33.30 -24.94 26.60
CA SER A 715 32.02 -25.07 25.89
C SER A 715 31.23 -23.75 25.84
N GLY A 716 31.22 -22.99 26.95
CA GLY A 716 30.61 -21.66 27.01
C GLY A 716 31.25 -20.62 26.07
N LEU A 717 32.56 -20.71 25.81
CA LEU A 717 33.27 -19.77 24.92
C LEU A 717 32.85 -19.88 23.46
N HIS A 718 32.44 -21.06 23.01
CA HIS A 718 32.00 -21.26 21.62
C HIS A 718 30.76 -20.42 21.27
N TYR A 719 29.93 -20.03 22.25
CA TYR A 719 28.78 -19.14 22.00
C TYR A 719 29.18 -17.75 21.50
N ILE A 720 30.45 -17.35 21.63
CA ILE A 720 30.99 -16.14 21.01
C ILE A 720 30.80 -16.18 19.49
N SER A 721 30.93 -17.34 18.84
CA SER A 721 30.69 -17.48 17.40
C SER A 721 29.26 -17.10 17.02
N CYS A 722 28.29 -17.52 17.84
CA CYS A 722 26.88 -17.19 17.65
C CYS A 722 26.64 -15.68 17.75
N ALA A 723 27.13 -15.04 18.83
CA ALA A 723 26.95 -13.60 19.00
C ALA A 723 27.70 -12.78 17.94
N LEU A 724 28.89 -13.19 17.50
CA LEU A 724 29.60 -12.52 16.42
C LEU A 724 28.82 -12.58 15.10
N GLY A 725 28.18 -13.72 14.81
CA GLY A 725 27.31 -13.86 13.64
C GLY A 725 26.11 -12.92 13.70
N GLU A 726 25.38 -12.92 14.82
CA GLU A 726 24.25 -12.00 15.03
C GLU A 726 24.69 -10.52 14.98
N LEU A 727 25.82 -10.17 15.60
CA LEU A 727 26.35 -8.81 15.57
C LEU A 727 26.73 -8.38 14.16
N ALA A 728 27.47 -9.22 13.42
CA ALA A 728 27.84 -8.93 12.04
C ALA A 728 26.59 -8.79 11.16
N GLY A 729 25.61 -9.68 11.31
CA GLY A 729 24.35 -9.63 10.56
C GLY A 729 23.57 -8.36 10.85
N SER A 730 23.57 -7.92 12.11
CA SER A 730 22.91 -6.68 12.50
C SER A 730 23.62 -5.44 11.97
N GLN A 731 24.95 -5.36 12.14
CA GLN A 731 25.73 -4.16 11.80
C GLN A 731 25.96 -4.01 10.29
N LEU A 732 25.98 -5.10 9.53
CA LEU A 732 26.03 -5.07 8.07
C LEU A 732 24.63 -4.99 7.45
N GLY A 733 23.65 -5.67 8.04
CA GLY A 733 22.26 -5.68 7.58
C GLY A 733 21.56 -4.33 7.76
N ALA A 734 21.82 -3.60 8.86
CA ALA A 734 21.19 -2.31 9.12
C ALA A 734 21.49 -1.23 8.06
N PRO A 735 22.76 -0.93 7.72
CA PRO A 735 23.08 0.02 6.65
C PRO A 735 22.59 -0.45 5.28
N LEU A 736 22.68 -1.77 5.01
CA LEU A 736 22.19 -2.36 3.76
C LEU A 736 20.69 -2.17 3.61
N MET A 737 19.93 -2.34 4.70
CA MET A 737 18.50 -2.10 4.74
C MET A 737 18.15 -0.64 4.44
N ASP A 738 18.81 0.32 5.09
CA ASP A 738 18.56 1.75 4.83
C ASP A 738 19.00 2.17 3.43
N TYR A 739 20.09 1.59 2.90
CA TYR A 739 20.53 1.82 1.52
C TYR A 739 19.49 1.31 0.51
N TRP A 740 19.06 0.05 0.65
CA TRP A 740 18.11 -0.58 -0.27
C TRP A 740 16.74 0.12 -0.24
N PHE A 741 16.28 0.47 0.97
CA PHE A 741 15.03 1.18 1.17
C PHE A 741 15.04 2.55 0.46
N ARG A 742 16.06 3.39 0.71
CA ARG A 742 16.20 4.70 0.05
C ARG A 742 16.34 4.61 -1.46
N ARG A 743 17.06 3.59 -1.95
CA ARG A 743 17.21 3.36 -3.40
C ARG A 743 15.87 3.03 -4.06
N THR A 744 15.05 2.22 -3.41
CA THR A 744 13.75 1.79 -3.93
C THR A 744 12.72 2.92 -3.85
N GLU A 745 12.74 3.68 -2.75
CA GLU A 745 11.93 4.89 -2.55
C GLU A 745 12.22 5.95 -3.61
N ARG A 746 13.50 6.23 -3.91
CA ARG A 746 13.89 7.16 -4.99
C ARG A 746 13.43 6.73 -6.39
N ARG A 747 13.29 5.43 -6.63
CA ARG A 747 12.89 4.89 -7.94
C ARG A 747 11.37 4.86 -8.12
N ASN A 748 10.62 4.62 -7.03
CA ASN A 748 9.18 4.41 -7.06
C ASN A 748 8.37 5.60 -6.52
N GLY A 749 9.01 6.57 -5.88
CA GLY A 749 8.38 7.77 -5.33
C GLY A 749 7.45 7.53 -4.13
N GLN A 750 7.45 6.32 -3.54
CA GLN A 750 6.53 5.92 -2.47
C GLN A 750 7.25 5.25 -1.29
N HIS A 751 6.86 5.63 -0.07
CA HIS A 751 7.33 5.05 1.18
C HIS A 751 6.53 3.79 1.55
N LEU A 752 6.92 2.64 1.00
CA LEU A 752 6.24 1.35 1.23
C LEU A 752 7.04 0.45 2.18
N PRO A 753 6.45 -0.04 3.30
CA PRO A 753 7.08 -1.04 4.16
C PRO A 753 7.55 -2.28 3.39
N GLU A 754 6.83 -2.67 2.34
CA GLU A 754 7.13 -3.84 1.50
C GLU A 754 8.51 -3.77 0.83
N ASN A 755 9.09 -2.57 0.68
CA ASN A 755 10.44 -2.39 0.13
C ASN A 755 11.54 -3.02 1.00
N ARG A 756 11.25 -3.40 2.25
CA ARG A 756 12.19 -4.09 3.16
C ARG A 756 12.25 -5.61 2.95
N VAL A 757 11.17 -6.20 2.41
CA VAL A 757 10.99 -7.66 2.25
C VAL A 757 12.05 -8.34 1.37
N PRO A 758 12.54 -7.74 0.25
CA PRO A 758 13.54 -8.39 -0.61
C PRO A 758 14.84 -8.79 0.11
N LEU A 759 15.25 -8.04 1.15
CA LEU A 759 16.46 -8.33 1.89
C LEU A 759 16.35 -9.58 2.75
N MET A 760 15.13 -9.98 3.14
CA MET A 760 14.91 -11.22 3.90
C MET A 760 15.34 -12.44 3.09
N ALA A 761 15.17 -12.40 1.77
CA ALA A 761 15.56 -13.51 0.90
C ALA A 761 17.07 -13.80 0.93
N MET A 762 17.92 -12.81 1.26
CA MET A 762 19.36 -13.04 1.42
C MET A 762 19.64 -13.94 2.63
N GLY A 763 19.01 -13.65 3.77
CA GLY A 763 19.17 -14.45 4.98
C GLY A 763 18.63 -15.88 4.82
N ALA A 764 17.54 -16.04 4.08
CA ALA A 764 16.90 -17.33 3.79
C ALA A 764 17.82 -18.35 3.10
N PHE A 765 18.88 -17.92 2.40
CA PHE A 765 19.88 -18.84 1.82
C PHE A 765 21.10 -19.01 2.72
N ILE A 766 21.56 -17.94 3.37
CA ILE A 766 22.81 -17.95 4.13
C ILE A 766 22.67 -18.80 5.41
N ALA A 767 21.55 -18.69 6.13
CA ALA A 767 21.35 -19.43 7.37
C ALA A 767 21.31 -20.96 7.16
N PRO A 768 20.54 -21.50 6.20
CA PRO A 768 20.53 -22.93 5.90
C PRO A 768 21.90 -23.49 5.48
N ILE A 769 22.70 -22.73 4.72
CA ILE A 769 24.06 -23.14 4.37
C ILE A 769 24.90 -23.31 5.63
N GLY A 770 24.84 -22.35 6.56
CA GLY A 770 25.51 -22.46 7.85
C GLY A 770 25.06 -23.68 8.64
N PHE A 771 23.76 -23.96 8.72
CA PHE A 771 23.22 -25.12 9.43
C PHE A 771 23.69 -26.45 8.85
N ILE A 772 23.71 -26.58 7.52
CA ILE A 772 24.21 -27.79 6.85
C ILE A 772 25.69 -27.99 7.16
N VAL A 773 26.52 -26.95 7.00
CA VAL A 773 27.96 -27.04 7.29
C VAL A 773 28.19 -27.38 8.76
N TYR A 774 27.48 -26.72 9.69
CA TYR A 774 27.55 -26.99 11.12
C TYR A 774 27.24 -28.46 11.43
N GLY A 775 26.13 -28.97 10.90
CA GLY A 775 25.69 -30.35 11.14
C GLY A 775 26.72 -31.38 10.73
N TRP A 776 27.25 -31.27 9.51
CA TRP A 776 28.21 -32.24 9.00
C TRP A 776 29.62 -32.06 9.58
N CYS A 777 30.03 -30.83 9.90
CA CYS A 777 31.27 -30.61 10.65
C CYS A 777 31.21 -31.24 12.05
N ALA A 778 30.08 -31.08 12.75
CA ALA A 778 29.87 -31.70 14.05
C ALA A 778 29.81 -33.24 13.95
N GLU A 779 29.06 -33.79 12.98
CA GLU A 779 28.93 -35.24 12.75
C GLU A 779 30.28 -35.93 12.54
N PHE A 780 31.14 -35.34 11.71
CA PHE A 780 32.46 -35.89 11.38
C PHE A 780 33.57 -35.46 12.34
N ARG A 781 33.24 -34.75 13.43
CA ARG A 781 34.23 -34.21 14.38
C ARG A 781 35.35 -33.41 13.71
N VAL A 782 35.00 -32.61 12.71
CA VAL A 782 35.94 -31.70 12.06
C VAL A 782 36.49 -30.72 13.12
N HIS A 783 37.69 -30.18 12.89
CA HIS A 783 38.30 -29.20 13.78
C HIS A 783 37.31 -28.11 14.20
N TRP A 784 37.21 -27.86 15.52
CA TRP A 784 36.18 -27.02 16.16
C TRP A 784 35.97 -25.66 15.50
N ALA A 785 37.05 -25.04 14.99
CA ALA A 785 37.00 -23.75 14.33
C ALA A 785 36.02 -23.72 13.13
N TRP A 786 35.88 -24.82 12.39
CA TRP A 786 34.93 -24.89 11.27
C TRP A 786 33.47 -24.98 11.72
N VAL A 787 33.21 -25.61 12.88
CA VAL A 787 31.88 -25.65 13.49
C VAL A 787 31.48 -24.24 13.95
N ASP A 788 32.42 -23.49 14.56
CA ASP A 788 32.19 -22.10 14.95
C ASP A 788 32.00 -21.16 13.75
N VAL A 789 32.79 -21.32 12.69
CA VAL A 789 32.61 -20.55 11.45
C VAL A 789 31.24 -20.84 10.83
N ALA A 790 30.81 -22.10 10.81
CA ALA A 790 29.49 -22.47 10.33
C ALA A 790 28.38 -21.82 11.18
N MET A 791 28.54 -21.82 12.51
CA MET A 791 27.57 -21.17 13.39
C MET A 791 27.53 -19.65 13.26
N PHE A 792 28.68 -19.02 13.05
CA PHE A 792 28.74 -17.60 12.69
C PHE A 792 27.91 -17.32 11.43
N ILE A 793 28.06 -18.14 10.38
CA ILE A 793 27.31 -17.99 9.11
C ILE A 793 25.81 -18.18 9.35
N THR A 794 25.41 -19.20 10.12
CA THR A 794 24.01 -19.44 10.49
C THR A 794 23.40 -18.21 11.15
N MET A 795 24.04 -17.73 12.23
CA MET A 795 23.52 -16.60 13.01
C MET A 795 23.52 -15.29 12.22
N PHE A 796 24.51 -15.09 11.36
CA PHE A 796 24.55 -13.98 10.42
C PHE A 796 23.36 -13.98 9.46
N GLY A 797 23.05 -15.14 8.85
CA GLY A 797 21.92 -15.31 7.95
C GLY A 797 20.57 -15.05 8.66
N MET A 798 20.39 -15.65 9.84
CA MET A 798 19.16 -15.50 10.63
C MET A 798 18.92 -14.04 11.02
N GLN A 799 19.98 -13.31 11.40
CA GLN A 799 19.86 -11.91 11.78
C GLN A 799 19.53 -10.99 10.58
N ILE A 800 20.16 -11.22 9.41
CA ILE A 800 19.85 -10.46 8.18
C ILE A 800 18.41 -10.70 7.71
N SER A 801 17.86 -11.90 7.94
CA SER A 801 16.45 -12.20 7.66
C SER A 801 15.50 -11.52 8.66
N GLY A 802 15.84 -11.58 9.95
CA GLY A 802 14.97 -11.12 11.04
C GLY A 802 14.81 -9.60 11.16
N MET A 803 15.87 -8.83 10.89
CA MET A 803 15.83 -7.36 11.04
C MET A 803 14.84 -6.66 10.10
N PRO A 804 14.83 -6.93 8.78
CA PRO A 804 13.84 -6.35 7.88
C PRO A 804 12.39 -6.70 8.25
N LEU A 805 12.15 -7.92 8.77
CA LEU A 805 10.82 -8.32 9.23
C LEU A 805 10.33 -7.48 10.42
N GLN A 806 11.21 -7.23 11.39
CA GLN A 806 10.88 -6.38 12.53
C GLN A 806 10.64 -4.94 12.10
N ALA A 807 11.47 -4.39 11.21
CA ALA A 807 11.28 -3.06 10.64
C ALA A 807 9.95 -2.95 9.87
N TYR A 808 9.62 -3.96 9.06
CA TYR A 808 8.37 -4.05 8.30
C TYR A 808 7.14 -4.00 9.21
N LEU A 809 7.14 -4.74 10.34
CA LEU A 809 6.01 -4.71 11.27
C LEU A 809 5.83 -3.37 11.98
N ILE A 810 6.93 -2.70 12.34
CA ILE A 810 6.85 -1.37 12.95
C ILE A 810 6.24 -0.38 11.96
N ASP A 811 6.68 -0.42 10.69
CA ASP A 811 6.20 0.51 9.67
C ASP A 811 4.78 0.15 9.17
N ALA A 812 4.36 -1.13 9.24
CA ALA A 812 3.02 -1.57 8.84
C ALA A 812 1.94 -1.31 9.90
N TYR A 813 2.30 -1.14 11.17
CA TYR A 813 1.36 -0.93 12.30
C TYR A 813 1.82 0.21 13.23
N PRO A 814 1.90 1.47 12.75
CA PRO A 814 2.45 2.58 13.52
C PRO A 814 1.66 2.91 14.80
N ASP A 815 0.31 2.88 14.76
CA ASP A 815 -0.53 3.25 15.91
C ASP A 815 -0.52 2.20 17.04
N HIS A 816 -0.25 0.93 16.68
CA HIS A 816 -0.36 -0.22 17.57
C HIS A 816 0.84 -1.17 17.46
N THR A 817 2.04 -0.59 17.28
CA THR A 817 3.28 -1.34 17.07
C THR A 817 3.54 -2.35 18.19
N SER A 818 3.34 -1.96 19.46
CA SER A 818 3.56 -2.85 20.60
C SER A 818 2.59 -4.03 20.61
N SER A 819 1.33 -3.81 20.26
CA SER A 819 0.33 -4.87 20.13
C SER A 819 0.62 -5.81 18.95
N ALA A 820 1.07 -5.28 17.81
CA ALA A 820 1.47 -6.07 16.64
C ALA A 820 2.70 -6.95 16.92
N ILE A 821 3.72 -6.40 17.56
CA ILE A 821 4.90 -7.16 17.97
C ILE A 821 4.54 -8.19 19.05
N ALA A 822 3.66 -7.85 19.99
CA ALA A 822 3.17 -8.82 20.97
C ALA A 822 2.45 -10.01 20.32
N ALA A 823 1.62 -9.74 19.30
CA ALA A 823 0.93 -10.77 18.52
C ALA A 823 1.90 -11.70 17.79
N GLN A 824 2.95 -11.14 17.16
CA GLN A 824 4.03 -11.90 16.53
C GLN A 824 4.87 -12.69 17.57
N GLN A 825 5.12 -12.09 18.73
CA GLN A 825 5.98 -12.65 19.78
C GLN A 825 5.36 -13.90 20.42
N PHE A 826 4.03 -13.99 20.49
CA PHE A 826 3.34 -15.12 21.10
C PHE A 826 3.75 -16.48 20.49
N PRO A 827 3.52 -16.75 19.18
CA PRO A 827 3.98 -18.00 18.57
C PRO A 827 5.50 -18.09 18.50
N ARG A 828 6.21 -16.96 18.37
CA ARG A 828 7.68 -16.90 18.38
C ARG A 828 8.28 -17.53 19.65
N SER A 829 7.79 -17.08 20.80
CA SER A 829 8.24 -17.56 22.10
C SER A 829 7.72 -18.96 22.43
N LEU A 830 6.55 -19.35 21.91
CA LEU A 830 6.04 -20.70 22.06
C LEU A 830 6.94 -21.72 21.34
N ALA A 831 7.40 -21.41 20.13
CA ALA A 831 8.36 -22.25 19.42
C ALA A 831 9.69 -22.36 20.18
N ALA A 832 10.22 -21.24 20.68
CA ALA A 832 11.44 -21.25 21.49
C ALA A 832 11.31 -22.02 22.82
N PHE A 833 10.10 -22.10 23.39
CA PHE A 833 9.80 -22.96 24.52
C PHE A 833 9.76 -24.45 24.13
N LEU A 834 9.05 -24.79 23.05
CA LEU A 834 8.75 -26.16 22.65
C LEU A 834 9.91 -26.87 21.96
N PHE A 835 10.67 -26.17 21.12
CA PHE A 835 11.66 -26.78 20.23
C PHE A 835 12.79 -27.49 21.00
N PRO A 836 13.39 -26.87 22.03
CA PRO A 836 14.40 -27.54 22.87
C PRO A 836 13.94 -28.86 23.50
N LEU A 837 12.63 -29.01 23.76
CA LEU A 837 12.10 -30.18 24.47
C LEU A 837 12.21 -31.48 23.66
N PHE A 838 12.20 -31.39 22.32
CA PHE A 838 12.37 -32.56 21.45
C PHE A 838 13.80 -32.69 20.88
N THR A 839 14.65 -31.66 21.02
CA THR A 839 16.01 -31.62 20.47
C THR A 839 16.86 -32.84 20.84
N PRO A 840 16.93 -33.31 22.10
CA PRO A 840 17.74 -34.48 22.43
C PRO A 840 17.29 -35.74 21.68
N LYS A 841 15.98 -35.94 21.54
CA LYS A 841 15.42 -37.09 20.82
C LYS A 841 15.67 -36.99 19.32
N MET A 842 15.58 -35.78 18.76
CA MET A 842 15.86 -35.52 17.35
C MET A 842 17.32 -35.85 17.00
N TYR A 843 18.29 -35.36 17.77
CA TYR A 843 19.70 -35.65 17.52
C TYR A 843 20.05 -37.11 17.79
N ALA A 844 19.42 -37.77 18.78
CA ALA A 844 19.60 -39.20 18.99
C ALA A 844 19.11 -40.06 17.80
N ALA A 845 18.06 -39.63 17.10
CA ALA A 845 17.49 -40.36 15.97
C ALA A 845 18.17 -40.05 14.62
N LEU A 846 18.58 -38.79 14.40
CA LEU A 846 19.06 -38.31 13.10
C LEU A 846 20.57 -38.01 13.04
N GLY A 847 21.25 -37.96 14.20
CA GLY A 847 22.60 -37.41 14.29
C GLY A 847 22.64 -35.90 14.07
N TYR A 848 23.82 -35.31 14.19
CA TYR A 848 24.05 -33.88 13.98
C TYR A 848 23.99 -33.51 12.50
N GLY A 849 24.46 -34.38 11.59
CA GLY A 849 24.45 -34.14 10.15
C GLY A 849 23.03 -33.94 9.59
N TRP A 850 22.23 -35.01 9.62
CA TRP A 850 20.86 -34.96 9.11
C TRP A 850 19.91 -34.15 10.00
N GLY A 851 20.13 -34.13 11.32
CA GLY A 851 19.34 -33.30 12.23
C GLY A 851 19.39 -31.82 11.87
N ASN A 852 20.59 -31.27 11.63
CA ASN A 852 20.73 -29.87 11.20
C ASN A 852 20.37 -29.64 9.73
N SER A 853 20.62 -30.62 8.84
CA SER A 853 20.18 -30.52 7.44
C SER A 853 18.65 -30.44 7.32
N ALA A 854 17.92 -31.22 8.11
CA ALA A 854 16.45 -31.17 8.15
C ALA A 854 15.94 -29.80 8.61
N MET A 855 16.57 -29.22 9.64
CA MET A 855 16.27 -27.86 10.09
C MET A 855 16.54 -26.82 9.00
N ALA A 856 17.68 -26.92 8.31
CA ALA A 856 18.05 -26.03 7.20
C ALA A 856 17.03 -26.07 6.06
N PHE A 857 16.55 -27.25 5.67
CA PHE A 857 15.53 -27.37 4.62
C PHE A 857 14.17 -26.82 5.06
N ALA A 858 13.79 -27.03 6.32
CA ALA A 858 12.55 -26.47 6.87
C ALA A 858 12.61 -24.93 6.90
N GLU A 859 13.73 -24.37 7.35
CA GLU A 859 13.99 -22.92 7.34
C GLU A 859 13.93 -22.37 5.91
N LEU A 860 14.67 -22.96 4.96
CA LEU A 860 14.71 -22.52 3.57
C LEU A 860 13.31 -22.50 2.92
N ALA A 861 12.53 -23.56 3.12
CA ALA A 861 11.20 -23.68 2.52
C ALA A 861 10.25 -22.58 3.02
N LEU A 862 10.27 -22.30 4.32
CA LEU A 862 9.35 -21.36 4.97
C LEU A 862 9.82 -19.91 4.81
N GLU A 863 11.13 -19.66 4.90
CA GLU A 863 11.74 -18.34 4.72
C GLU A 863 11.79 -17.88 3.26
N LEU A 864 11.62 -18.75 2.26
CA LEU A 864 11.42 -18.32 0.88
C LEU A 864 9.95 -18.04 0.56
N ALA A 865 9.04 -18.91 0.99
CA ALA A 865 7.62 -18.80 0.68
C ALA A 865 6.99 -17.54 1.29
N ALA A 866 7.31 -17.25 2.54
CA ALA A 866 6.65 -16.22 3.32
C ALA A 866 7.03 -14.77 2.90
N PRO A 867 8.29 -14.42 2.64
CA PRO A 867 8.65 -13.12 2.08
C PRO A 867 8.13 -12.92 0.65
N LEU A 868 8.08 -13.96 -0.17
CA LEU A 868 7.48 -13.86 -1.51
C LEU A 868 5.98 -13.53 -1.44
N LEU A 869 5.28 -14.08 -0.44
CA LEU A 869 3.87 -13.75 -0.17
C LEU A 869 3.72 -12.29 0.28
N LEU A 870 4.54 -11.83 1.25
CA LEU A 870 4.53 -10.44 1.72
C LEU A 870 4.92 -9.45 0.61
N TRP A 871 5.86 -9.79 -0.27
CA TRP A 871 6.25 -8.93 -1.38
C TRP A 871 5.11 -8.84 -2.41
N LYS A 872 4.54 -9.96 -2.86
CA LYS A 872 3.54 -9.95 -3.93
C LYS A 872 2.18 -9.40 -3.52
N VAL A 873 1.77 -9.65 -2.27
CA VAL A 873 0.38 -9.40 -1.83
C VAL A 873 0.32 -8.52 -0.57
N GLY A 874 1.45 -8.17 0.05
CA GLY A 874 1.49 -7.42 1.32
C GLY A 874 0.74 -6.10 1.29
N ALA A 875 0.88 -5.31 0.22
CA ALA A 875 0.15 -4.05 0.07
C ALA A 875 -1.38 -4.25 0.03
N SER A 876 -1.84 -5.30 -0.67
CA SER A 876 -3.26 -5.68 -0.72
C SER A 876 -3.78 -6.20 0.62
N LEU A 877 -2.97 -7.01 1.32
CA LEU A 877 -3.30 -7.52 2.65
C LEU A 877 -3.38 -6.38 3.68
N ARG A 878 -2.51 -5.36 3.57
CA ARG A 878 -2.50 -4.17 4.42
C ARG A 878 -3.71 -3.28 4.15
N ALA A 879 -4.07 -3.08 2.89
CA ALA A 879 -5.27 -2.32 2.51
C ALA A 879 -6.58 -2.94 3.03
N ARG A 880 -6.64 -4.28 3.15
CA ARG A 880 -7.82 -5.01 3.69
C ARG A 880 -7.88 -5.07 5.21
N ALA A 881 -6.80 -4.67 5.89
CA ALA A 881 -6.59 -4.89 7.32
C ALA A 881 -7.24 -3.82 8.21
N THR A 882 -7.85 -2.78 7.62
CA THR A 882 -8.46 -1.66 8.34
C THR A 882 -9.72 -2.02 9.14
N SER A 883 -10.34 -3.19 8.90
CA SER A 883 -11.62 -3.57 9.52
C SER A 883 -11.52 -4.17 10.94
N SER A 884 -10.32 -4.40 11.48
CA SER A 884 -10.16 -5.14 12.74
C SER A 884 -9.36 -4.46 13.87
N LEU A 885 -8.90 -3.20 13.67
CA LEU A 885 -8.19 -2.40 14.67
C LEU A 885 -9.10 -1.67 15.66
#